data_AF-A0A414FMA8-F1
#
_entry.id   AF-A0A414FMA8-F1
#
_cell.length_a   1.000
_cell.length_b   1.000
_cell.length_c   1.000
_cell.angle_alpha   90.00
_cell.angle_beta   90.00
_cell.angle_gamma   90.00
#
_symmetry.space_group_name_H-M   'P 1'
#
loop_
_entity.id
_entity.type
_entity.pdbx_description
1 polymer ?
#
loop_
_entity_poly.entity_id
_entity_poly.type
_entity_poly.pdbx_seq_one_letter_code
_entity_poly.pdbx_strand_id
1 'polypeptide(L)'
;MHGDYETDNIVLTENDYYNYPNNFPLIRSFVQSLFASKLILFVGFSFNDMNLKIILNDVSNILKENMQRVYFLTCKDIDPIQRTYYENKGINIVSLPIEDVDNCLDFQSLEIPKHDLTLNPGIALFKQLYLIKKFCKEKDLLNYVCGYLDSYKDEIRVLGEGLKYIIPQNEQPYWNYHSSGLQIGSPFIKNIQKQLKTFSGRRKFIIQYNDRILYIRKLAYVNRIFKLDNFTLINKRFYRNIRKYFTCTSVDYFYSQDYINLCERMKEIRTGNYRCHISDLELPFILYKLGDFYQAYLIYKDLSALTWKNKKYILYFICMYNIYSIRYGIRRQLESREDIDSWSIVEEIEKIDLPLILRKLPIDTAIKHVFEDLMSYRFHGSKLVESVKLKEEIANQRKSAEHGGSSMNSHIYLLESKSYQEFDFCNDNYIVCDNNSYVNNIYYNVVAGILNSHVTKSNTDGVLWTQTKIEKLRKEHLLLMIFHINNQDLLKIIKQYDIKQILLSDDALEYLHIIIKNIEKAITQSKHTNYIVVNSFILRNIVENIISISNKAQNDKVYIEQIYVILNYIYGSQSISSTFALELKILIDRNEPDIENAKILIEYLIFRNYRYRDAVDAIYKLSIILNNNNEVIKKINNLEDIPDLNDVFLCASIYKALNGDMQEKLLNYLKKNIKELYYLLLLNEEYDIPVIDKTTLKRLLEKPCFDSNLYVDTEEVSCSILARLRKNDKCNSLFELIDAFAKNNVCLQFYMNPIKWDKIDLIKPNWINYCDDDTVKVLLDNRIIREKVKEYIANDDYGRLFYNRIWSLM
;
A
#
# COMPACT_ATOMS: atom_id res chain seq x y z
N MET A 1 31.20 -43.36 -13.39
CA MET A 1 30.81 -44.48 -14.27
C MET A 1 31.96 -45.46 -14.40
N HIS A 2 33.15 -45.05 -14.84
CA HIS A 2 34.29 -45.99 -15.00
C HIS A 2 35.13 -46.24 -13.75
N GLY A 3 34.55 -46.06 -12.56
CA GLY A 3 35.27 -46.26 -11.30
C GLY A 3 36.34 -45.20 -11.01
N ASP A 4 37.23 -45.55 -10.08
CA ASP A 4 38.35 -44.76 -9.60
C ASP A 4 39.56 -45.65 -9.29
N TYR A 5 40.78 -45.13 -9.51
CA TYR A 5 42.04 -45.85 -9.31
C TYR A 5 42.29 -46.21 -7.86
N GLU A 6 41.86 -45.38 -6.89
CA GLU A 6 42.10 -45.66 -5.47
C GLU A 6 41.23 -46.80 -4.95
N THR A 7 40.08 -47.02 -5.59
CA THR A 7 39.09 -48.02 -5.17
C THR A 7 39.11 -49.31 -6.00
N ASP A 8 40.03 -49.42 -6.96
CA ASP A 8 40.25 -50.57 -7.85
C ASP A 8 38.97 -51.13 -8.48
N ASN A 9 37.99 -50.26 -8.75
CA ASN A 9 36.69 -50.61 -9.32
C ASN A 9 36.54 -50.09 -10.76
N ILE A 10 37.69 -49.96 -11.45
CA ILE A 10 37.78 -49.34 -12.76
C ILE A 10 37.14 -50.23 -13.83
N VAL A 11 36.42 -49.59 -14.75
CA VAL A 11 35.79 -50.24 -15.91
C VAL A 11 36.57 -49.87 -17.17
N LEU A 12 37.36 -50.81 -17.69
CA LEU A 12 38.21 -50.58 -18.86
C LEU A 12 38.16 -51.70 -19.89
N THR A 13 37.99 -52.96 -19.47
CA THR A 13 38.01 -54.11 -20.36
C THR A 13 36.62 -54.38 -20.93
N GLU A 14 36.54 -55.04 -22.09
CA GLU A 14 35.27 -55.45 -22.71
C GLU A 14 34.38 -56.25 -21.75
N ASN A 15 34.98 -57.13 -20.93
CA ASN A 15 34.28 -57.87 -19.88
C ASN A 15 33.68 -56.95 -18.81
N ASP A 16 34.35 -55.86 -18.44
CA ASP A 16 33.83 -54.91 -17.47
C ASP A 16 32.60 -54.17 -18.03
N TYR A 17 32.62 -53.83 -19.33
CA TYR A 17 31.47 -53.23 -20.01
C TYR A 17 30.27 -54.20 -20.06
N TYR A 18 30.50 -55.47 -20.40
CA TYR A 18 29.43 -56.50 -20.42
C TYR A 18 28.84 -56.75 -19.03
N ASN A 19 29.68 -56.78 -17.99
CA ASN A 19 29.26 -57.04 -16.61
C ASN A 19 28.85 -55.76 -15.85
N TYR A 20 28.95 -54.59 -16.47
CA TYR A 20 28.62 -53.29 -15.85
C TYR A 20 27.21 -53.24 -15.23
N PRO A 21 26.15 -53.76 -15.87
CA PRO A 21 24.81 -53.82 -15.27
C PRO A 21 24.75 -54.58 -13.94
N ASN A 22 25.57 -55.62 -13.80
CA ASN A 22 25.59 -56.49 -12.63
C ASN A 22 26.49 -55.91 -11.54
N ASN A 23 27.63 -55.33 -11.93
CA ASN A 23 28.61 -54.76 -11.00
C ASN A 23 28.18 -53.39 -10.46
N PHE A 24 27.45 -52.59 -11.26
CA PHE A 24 27.05 -51.22 -10.92
C PHE A 24 25.57 -50.89 -11.22
N PRO A 25 24.61 -51.68 -10.71
CA PRO A 25 23.20 -51.54 -11.05
C PRO A 25 22.62 -50.17 -10.64
N LEU A 26 22.97 -49.68 -9.44
CA LEU A 26 22.47 -48.40 -8.93
C LEU A 26 22.99 -47.21 -9.75
N ILE A 27 24.27 -47.21 -10.12
CA ILE A 27 24.85 -46.16 -10.97
C ILE A 27 24.17 -46.18 -12.33
N ARG A 28 23.97 -47.37 -12.92
CA ARG A 28 23.27 -47.52 -14.20
C ARG A 28 21.85 -46.96 -14.13
N SER A 29 21.06 -47.35 -13.13
CA SER A 29 19.68 -46.84 -12.96
C SER A 29 19.65 -45.32 -12.75
N PHE A 30 20.57 -44.78 -11.94
CA PHE A 30 20.68 -43.34 -11.75
C PHE A 30 20.98 -42.62 -13.06
N VAL A 31 21.98 -43.07 -13.82
CA VAL A 31 22.35 -42.45 -15.10
C VAL A 31 21.20 -42.57 -16.10
N GLN A 32 20.56 -43.74 -16.25
CA GLN A 32 19.37 -43.88 -17.10
C GLN A 32 18.25 -42.90 -16.71
N SER A 33 18.03 -42.67 -15.42
CA SER A 33 17.03 -41.69 -14.95
C SER A 33 17.38 -40.25 -15.36
N LEU A 34 18.67 -39.90 -15.43
CA LEU A 34 19.11 -38.59 -15.92
C LEU A 34 18.80 -38.45 -17.42
N PHE A 35 19.12 -39.46 -18.23
CA PHE A 35 18.83 -39.44 -19.67
C PHE A 35 17.33 -39.42 -19.97
N ALA A 36 16.51 -40.01 -19.08
CA ALA A 36 15.06 -39.98 -19.21
C ALA A 36 14.42 -38.64 -18.81
N SER A 37 15.08 -37.85 -17.94
CA SER A 37 14.45 -36.68 -17.28
C SER A 37 15.17 -35.35 -17.47
N LYS A 38 16.37 -35.34 -18.05
CA LYS A 38 17.23 -34.15 -18.21
C LYS A 38 17.71 -33.98 -19.63
N LEU A 39 17.97 -32.72 -19.99
CA LEU A 39 18.75 -32.39 -21.18
C LEU A 39 20.24 -32.63 -20.88
N ILE A 40 20.88 -33.49 -21.67
CA ILE A 40 22.29 -33.85 -21.49
C ILE A 40 23.14 -33.23 -22.60
N LEU A 41 24.24 -32.61 -22.21
CA LEU A 41 25.30 -32.12 -23.11
C LEU A 41 26.59 -32.90 -22.84
N PHE A 42 27.07 -33.63 -23.84
CA PHE A 42 28.37 -34.28 -23.82
C PHE A 42 29.46 -33.32 -24.23
N VAL A 43 30.55 -33.33 -23.47
CA VAL A 43 31.67 -32.42 -23.62
C VAL A 43 32.96 -33.22 -23.45
N GLY A 44 33.90 -33.10 -24.39
CA GLY A 44 35.22 -33.75 -24.30
C GLY A 44 35.20 -35.28 -24.41
N PHE A 45 34.04 -35.88 -24.72
CA PHE A 45 33.88 -37.32 -24.90
C PHE A 45 33.95 -37.69 -26.38
N SER A 46 34.30 -38.94 -26.70
CA SER A 46 34.02 -39.51 -28.02
C SER A 46 32.78 -40.40 -27.92
N PHE A 47 31.92 -40.40 -28.94
CA PHE A 47 30.78 -41.33 -28.96
C PHE A 47 31.20 -42.80 -29.10
N ASN A 48 32.48 -43.11 -29.27
CA ASN A 48 32.92 -44.50 -29.33
C ASN A 48 32.83 -45.23 -27.98
N ASP A 49 32.50 -44.53 -26.89
CA ASP A 49 32.23 -45.18 -25.59
C ASP A 49 31.03 -46.13 -25.66
N MET A 50 31.31 -47.42 -25.39
CA MET A 50 30.33 -48.49 -25.42
C MET A 50 29.25 -48.33 -24.34
N ASN A 51 29.60 -47.87 -23.13
CA ASN A 51 28.63 -47.65 -22.05
C ASN A 51 27.59 -46.60 -22.44
N LEU A 52 28.03 -45.54 -23.11
CA LEU A 52 27.15 -44.48 -23.57
C LEU A 52 26.14 -45.00 -24.60
N LYS A 53 26.62 -45.78 -25.57
CA LYS A 53 25.79 -46.39 -26.61
C LYS A 53 24.73 -47.32 -26.02
N ILE A 54 25.11 -48.13 -25.04
CA ILE A 54 24.21 -49.06 -24.35
C ILE A 54 23.13 -48.28 -23.58
N ILE A 55 23.52 -47.30 -22.76
CA ILE A 55 22.57 -46.50 -21.96
C ILE A 55 21.59 -45.73 -22.87
N LEU A 56 22.09 -45.10 -23.95
CA LEU A 56 21.24 -44.38 -24.90
C LEU A 56 20.26 -45.32 -25.62
N ASN A 57 20.72 -46.49 -26.06
CA ASN A 57 19.83 -47.49 -26.66
C ASN A 57 18.78 -47.99 -25.68
N ASP A 58 19.15 -48.27 -24.43
CA ASP A 58 18.21 -48.71 -23.40
C ASP A 58 17.11 -47.67 -23.15
N VAL A 59 17.51 -46.41 -22.95
CA VAL A 59 16.57 -45.31 -22.72
C VAL A 59 15.72 -45.05 -23.97
N SER A 60 16.31 -45.12 -25.17
CA SER A 60 15.60 -44.99 -26.44
C SER A 60 14.57 -46.10 -26.66
N ASN A 61 14.90 -47.34 -26.31
CA ASN A 61 13.97 -48.47 -26.42
C ASN A 61 12.76 -48.30 -25.49
N ILE A 62 12.96 -47.71 -24.31
CA ILE A 62 11.90 -47.46 -23.32
C ILE A 62 11.03 -46.27 -23.73
N LEU A 63 11.64 -45.11 -24.04
CA LEU A 63 10.94 -43.85 -24.26
C LEU A 63 10.52 -43.62 -25.73
N LYS A 64 11.16 -44.30 -26.68
CA LYS A 64 10.95 -44.17 -28.13
C LYS A 64 10.96 -42.71 -28.58
N GLU A 65 9.90 -42.25 -29.24
CA GLU A 65 9.75 -40.89 -29.74
C GLU A 65 9.70 -39.83 -28.63
N ASN A 66 9.38 -40.23 -27.39
CA ASN A 66 9.34 -39.33 -26.24
C ASN A 66 10.72 -39.14 -25.59
N MET A 67 11.77 -39.79 -26.11
CA MET A 67 13.12 -39.62 -25.59
C MET A 67 13.62 -38.20 -25.83
N GLN A 68 14.05 -37.52 -24.76
CA GLN A 68 14.74 -36.25 -24.88
C GLN A 68 16.07 -36.46 -25.63
N ARG A 69 16.22 -35.78 -26.77
CA ARG A 69 17.48 -35.83 -27.53
C ARG A 69 18.64 -35.24 -26.70
N VAL A 70 19.78 -35.90 -26.80
CA VAL A 70 21.03 -35.47 -26.14
C VAL A 70 21.86 -34.63 -27.11
N TYR A 71 22.75 -33.81 -26.58
CA TYR A 71 23.61 -32.92 -27.37
C TYR A 71 25.07 -33.33 -27.23
N PHE A 72 25.81 -33.29 -28.33
CA PHE A 72 27.23 -33.59 -28.38
C PHE A 72 28.02 -32.39 -28.88
N LEU A 73 28.86 -31.82 -28.02
CA LEU A 73 29.72 -30.69 -28.38
C LEU A 73 31.05 -31.20 -28.92
N THR A 74 31.41 -30.75 -30.13
CA THR A 74 32.65 -31.14 -30.81
C THR A 74 33.34 -29.94 -31.44
N CYS A 75 34.67 -29.96 -31.43
CA CYS A 75 35.52 -29.02 -32.18
C CYS A 75 35.83 -29.47 -33.61
N LYS A 76 35.37 -30.67 -33.99
CA LYS A 76 35.56 -31.25 -35.31
C LYS A 76 34.29 -31.11 -36.12
N ASP A 77 34.43 -30.68 -37.37
CA ASP A 77 33.35 -30.86 -38.33
C ASP A 77 33.10 -32.34 -38.56
N ILE A 78 31.81 -32.69 -38.47
CA ILE A 78 31.31 -34.04 -38.65
C ILE A 78 30.67 -34.09 -40.02
N ASP A 79 31.06 -35.09 -40.81
CA ASP A 79 30.50 -35.28 -42.15
C ASP A 79 28.98 -35.55 -42.08
N PRO A 80 28.23 -35.27 -43.16
CA PRO A 80 26.78 -35.42 -43.17
C PRO A 80 26.29 -36.84 -42.85
N ILE A 81 27.03 -37.88 -43.26
CA ILE A 81 26.63 -39.28 -43.05
C ILE A 81 26.75 -39.64 -41.57
N GLN A 82 27.88 -39.28 -40.95
CA GLN A 82 28.03 -39.42 -39.50
C GLN A 82 26.97 -38.62 -38.77
N ARG A 83 26.72 -37.37 -39.16
CA ARG A 83 25.70 -36.53 -38.51
C ARG A 83 24.32 -37.19 -38.54
N THR A 84 23.88 -37.71 -39.69
CA THR A 84 22.62 -38.45 -39.79
C THR A 84 22.60 -39.71 -38.94
N TYR A 85 23.72 -40.44 -38.86
CA TYR A 85 23.84 -41.60 -37.97
C TYR A 85 23.60 -41.25 -36.49
N TYR A 86 24.18 -40.14 -36.03
CA TYR A 86 23.98 -39.63 -34.66
C TYR A 86 22.55 -39.16 -34.41
N GLU A 87 21.98 -38.39 -35.34
CA GLU A 87 20.61 -37.87 -35.24
C GLU A 87 19.58 -39.00 -35.18
N ASN A 88 19.78 -40.07 -35.97
CA ASN A 88 18.97 -41.29 -35.93
C ASN A 88 19.05 -42.02 -34.59
N LYS A 89 20.14 -41.84 -33.82
CA LYS A 89 20.29 -42.36 -32.45
C LYS A 89 19.82 -41.38 -31.37
N GLY A 90 19.14 -40.30 -31.75
CA GLY A 90 18.64 -39.30 -30.81
C GLY A 90 19.70 -38.33 -30.30
N ILE A 91 20.81 -38.16 -31.04
CA ILE A 91 21.95 -37.31 -30.65
C ILE A 91 22.06 -36.15 -31.62
N ASN A 92 21.91 -34.93 -31.09
CA ASN A 92 22.13 -33.71 -31.84
C ASN A 92 23.61 -33.30 -31.73
N ILE A 93 24.29 -33.16 -32.86
CA ILE A 93 25.67 -32.69 -32.87
C ILE A 93 25.70 -31.17 -32.92
N VAL A 94 26.45 -30.57 -32.01
CA VAL A 94 26.81 -29.16 -32.00
C VAL A 94 28.28 -29.06 -32.41
N SER A 95 28.52 -28.84 -33.70
CA SER A 95 29.86 -28.55 -34.24
C SER A 95 30.17 -27.08 -33.98
N LEU A 96 31.21 -26.82 -33.20
CA LEU A 96 31.77 -25.48 -32.99
C LEU A 96 33.27 -25.52 -33.27
N PRO A 97 33.69 -25.54 -34.54
CA PRO A 97 35.11 -25.48 -34.91
C PRO A 97 35.82 -24.32 -34.21
N ILE A 98 37.11 -24.49 -33.89
CA ILE A 98 37.84 -23.47 -33.12
C ILE A 98 37.93 -22.14 -33.87
N GLU A 99 38.01 -22.18 -35.20
CA GLU A 99 38.00 -20.98 -36.05
C GLU A 99 36.68 -20.22 -35.94
N ASP A 100 35.54 -20.93 -35.97
CA ASP A 100 34.23 -20.32 -35.76
C ASP A 100 34.08 -19.77 -34.34
N VAL A 101 34.64 -20.45 -33.35
CA VAL A 101 34.67 -19.99 -31.97
C VAL A 101 35.48 -18.71 -31.84
N ASP A 102 36.68 -18.66 -32.41
CA ASP A 102 37.55 -17.48 -32.38
C ASP A 102 36.91 -16.31 -33.14
N ASN A 103 36.37 -16.55 -34.35
CA ASN A 103 35.60 -15.57 -35.09
C ASN A 103 34.39 -15.06 -34.30
N CYS A 104 33.69 -15.96 -33.59
CA CYS A 104 32.56 -15.58 -32.74
C CYS A 104 33.01 -14.80 -31.50
N LEU A 105 34.11 -15.17 -30.85
CA LEU A 105 34.66 -14.45 -29.70
C LEU A 105 35.08 -13.04 -30.10
N ASP A 106 35.78 -12.90 -31.23
CA ASP A 106 36.17 -11.61 -31.81
C ASP A 106 34.93 -10.79 -32.18
N PHE A 107 33.98 -11.41 -32.89
CA PHE A 107 32.71 -10.76 -33.22
C PHE A 107 32.02 -10.28 -31.95
N GLN A 108 31.91 -11.12 -30.91
CA GLN A 108 31.28 -10.78 -29.63
C GLN A 108 32.14 -9.86 -28.74
N SER A 109 33.37 -9.52 -29.16
CA SER A 109 34.33 -8.75 -28.37
C SER A 109 34.57 -9.34 -26.97
N LEU A 110 34.65 -10.67 -26.90
CA LEU A 110 34.85 -11.44 -25.67
C LEU A 110 36.33 -11.79 -25.51
N GLU A 111 36.98 -11.18 -24.52
CA GLU A 111 38.33 -11.61 -24.13
C GLU A 111 38.28 -12.90 -23.32
N ILE A 112 39.18 -13.82 -23.63
CA ILE A 112 39.32 -15.10 -22.94
C ILE A 112 40.03 -14.85 -21.59
N PRO A 113 39.48 -15.33 -20.46
CA PRO A 113 40.15 -15.22 -19.17
C PRO A 113 41.52 -15.91 -19.18
N LYS A 114 42.48 -15.38 -18.42
CA LYS A 114 43.78 -16.05 -18.22
C LYS A 114 43.58 -17.46 -17.67
N HIS A 115 44.30 -18.43 -18.24
CA HIS A 115 44.24 -19.83 -17.85
C HIS A 115 45.62 -20.50 -17.99
N ASP A 116 45.85 -21.57 -17.23
CA ASP A 116 47.10 -22.34 -17.25
C ASP A 116 47.06 -23.55 -18.21
N LEU A 117 46.01 -23.66 -19.05
CA LEU A 117 45.87 -24.74 -20.02
C LEU A 117 46.93 -24.64 -21.11
N THR A 118 47.69 -25.72 -21.31
CA THR A 118 48.79 -25.81 -22.28
C THR A 118 48.45 -26.64 -23.52
N LEU A 119 47.50 -27.57 -23.41
CA LEU A 119 47.12 -28.48 -24.50
C LEU A 119 46.02 -27.89 -25.39
N ASN A 120 46.23 -27.90 -26.71
CA ASN A 120 45.30 -27.35 -27.70
C ASN A 120 43.84 -27.85 -27.57
N PRO A 121 43.55 -29.15 -27.33
CA PRO A 121 42.17 -29.60 -27.14
C PRO A 121 41.51 -29.01 -25.89
N GLY A 122 42.28 -28.86 -24.81
CA GLY A 122 41.80 -28.26 -23.56
C GLY A 122 41.51 -26.76 -23.74
N ILE A 123 42.40 -26.04 -24.43
CA ILE A 123 42.20 -24.64 -24.78
C ILE A 123 40.96 -24.48 -25.67
N ALA A 124 40.83 -25.31 -26.72
CA ALA A 124 39.69 -25.25 -27.63
C ALA A 124 38.36 -25.49 -26.91
N LEU A 125 38.32 -26.50 -26.04
CA LEU A 125 37.14 -26.77 -25.23
C LEU A 125 36.83 -25.61 -24.27
N PHE A 126 37.84 -25.03 -23.63
CA PHE A 126 37.66 -23.87 -22.76
C PHE A 126 37.04 -22.69 -23.52
N LYS A 127 37.56 -22.38 -24.73
CA LYS A 127 37.01 -21.33 -25.59
C LYS A 127 35.56 -21.62 -25.97
N GLN A 128 35.24 -22.85 -26.37
CA GLN A 128 33.86 -23.26 -26.70
C GLN A 128 32.91 -23.07 -25.52
N LEU A 129 33.28 -23.57 -24.33
CA LEU A 129 32.46 -23.44 -23.13
C LEU A 129 32.32 -21.98 -22.69
N TYR A 130 33.38 -21.20 -22.81
CA TYR A 130 33.36 -19.77 -22.52
C TYR A 130 32.44 -19.03 -23.47
N LEU A 131 32.54 -19.30 -24.78
CA LEU A 131 31.64 -18.77 -25.79
C LEU A 131 30.19 -19.16 -25.47
N ILE A 132 29.88 -20.44 -25.28
CA ILE A 132 28.53 -20.92 -24.95
C ILE A 132 27.96 -20.18 -23.72
N LYS A 133 28.80 -19.98 -22.69
CA LYS A 133 28.41 -19.30 -21.46
C LYS A 133 28.16 -17.80 -21.65
N LYS A 134 28.83 -17.15 -22.61
CA LYS A 134 28.80 -15.70 -22.83
C LYS A 134 28.10 -15.27 -24.11
N PHE A 135 27.68 -16.21 -24.94
CA PHE A 135 27.12 -15.94 -26.26
C PHE A 135 25.84 -15.12 -26.14
N CYS A 136 25.81 -13.97 -26.84
CA CYS A 136 24.62 -13.15 -26.96
C CYS A 136 24.19 -13.09 -28.42
N LYS A 137 22.99 -13.60 -28.73
CA LYS A 137 22.48 -13.66 -30.11
C LYS A 137 22.18 -12.27 -30.68
N GLU A 138 21.74 -11.33 -29.85
CA GLU A 138 21.38 -9.97 -30.24
C GLU A 138 22.25 -8.97 -29.47
N LYS A 139 23.14 -8.26 -30.18
CA LYS A 139 24.08 -7.29 -29.57
C LYS A 139 23.42 -5.94 -29.29
N ASP A 140 22.34 -5.63 -30.00
CA ASP A 140 21.57 -4.42 -29.75
C ASP A 140 20.73 -4.65 -28.49
N LEU A 141 21.17 -4.06 -27.37
CA LEU A 141 20.53 -4.25 -26.08
C LEU A 141 19.03 -3.92 -26.12
N LEU A 142 18.61 -2.90 -26.89
CA LEU A 142 17.20 -2.54 -27.01
C LEU A 142 16.43 -3.62 -27.75
N ASN A 143 16.96 -4.14 -28.86
CA ASN A 143 16.31 -5.23 -29.60
C ASN A 143 16.27 -6.53 -28.78
N TYR A 144 17.32 -6.81 -28.01
CA TYR A 144 17.38 -7.99 -27.13
C TYR A 144 16.28 -7.91 -26.06
N VAL A 145 16.22 -6.81 -25.31
CA VAL A 145 15.22 -6.62 -24.24
C VAL A 145 13.81 -6.59 -24.83
N CYS A 146 13.58 -5.86 -25.93
CA CYS A 146 12.28 -5.83 -26.60
C CYS A 146 11.85 -7.22 -27.10
N GLY A 147 12.75 -7.95 -27.76
CA GLY A 147 12.46 -9.29 -28.27
C GLY A 147 12.16 -10.29 -27.16
N TYR A 148 12.88 -10.20 -26.04
CA TYR A 148 12.61 -10.99 -24.85
C TYR A 148 11.21 -10.69 -24.29
N LEU A 149 10.91 -9.41 -24.04
CA LEU A 149 9.60 -9.00 -23.51
C LEU A 149 8.45 -9.34 -24.48
N ASP A 150 8.65 -9.17 -25.78
CA ASP A 150 7.67 -9.54 -26.81
C ASP A 150 7.34 -11.03 -26.81
N SER A 151 8.31 -11.89 -26.46
CA SER A 151 8.13 -13.34 -26.41
C SER A 151 7.20 -13.78 -25.27
N TYR A 152 7.02 -12.94 -24.24
CA TYR A 152 6.21 -13.24 -23.07
C TYR A 152 5.07 -12.26 -22.81
N LYS A 153 4.87 -11.25 -23.68
CA LYS A 153 3.87 -10.18 -23.49
C LYS A 153 2.44 -10.68 -23.27
N ASP A 154 2.15 -11.87 -23.79
CA ASP A 154 0.86 -12.52 -23.67
C ASP A 154 0.64 -13.15 -22.29
N GLU A 155 1.70 -13.37 -21.51
CA GLU A 155 1.66 -14.01 -20.19
C GLU A 155 2.13 -13.10 -19.05
N ILE A 156 3.01 -12.13 -19.33
CA ILE A 156 3.52 -11.15 -18.37
C ILE A 156 3.80 -9.81 -19.09
N ARG A 157 3.28 -8.69 -18.56
CA ARG A 157 3.36 -7.36 -19.19
C ARG A 157 4.51 -6.52 -18.66
N VAL A 158 4.73 -6.59 -17.34
CA VAL A 158 5.69 -5.75 -16.62
C VAL A 158 6.62 -6.66 -15.83
N LEU A 159 7.90 -6.33 -15.77
CA LEU A 159 8.87 -7.11 -14.98
C LEU A 159 9.45 -6.34 -13.81
N GLY A 160 9.36 -5.00 -13.83
CA GLY A 160 9.87 -4.17 -12.73
C GLY A 160 11.37 -4.45 -12.48
N GLU A 161 11.73 -4.73 -11.21
CA GLU A 161 13.10 -5.11 -10.85
C GLU A 161 13.56 -6.42 -11.51
N GLY A 162 12.63 -7.25 -11.98
CA GLY A 162 12.90 -8.48 -12.70
C GLY A 162 13.71 -8.30 -13.99
N LEU A 163 13.73 -7.08 -14.54
CA LEU A 163 14.58 -6.73 -15.68
C LEU A 163 16.08 -6.97 -15.41
N LYS A 164 16.52 -6.96 -14.14
CA LYS A 164 17.91 -7.29 -13.75
C LYS A 164 18.31 -8.72 -14.11
N TYR A 165 17.34 -9.63 -14.25
CA TYR A 165 17.60 -11.02 -14.64
C TYR A 165 17.67 -11.21 -16.16
N ILE A 166 17.24 -10.21 -16.92
CA ILE A 166 17.21 -10.25 -18.38
C ILE A 166 18.39 -9.47 -18.94
N ILE A 167 18.65 -8.26 -18.45
CA ILE A 167 19.71 -7.41 -18.96
C ILE A 167 21.07 -8.11 -18.78
N PRO A 168 21.89 -8.26 -19.84
CA PRO A 168 23.17 -8.95 -19.74
C PRO A 168 24.12 -8.30 -18.72
N GLN A 169 24.84 -9.10 -17.92
CA GLN A 169 25.69 -8.58 -16.83
C GLN A 169 26.76 -7.56 -17.29
N ASN A 170 27.27 -7.69 -18.51
CA ASN A 170 28.21 -6.74 -19.12
C ASN A 170 27.59 -5.37 -19.41
N GLU A 171 26.26 -5.30 -19.53
CA GLU A 171 25.49 -4.06 -19.72
C GLU A 171 24.95 -3.48 -18.40
N GLN A 172 25.09 -4.19 -17.27
CA GLN A 172 24.63 -3.75 -15.95
C GLN A 172 25.67 -4.00 -14.84
N PRO A 173 26.83 -3.32 -14.84
CA PRO A 173 27.81 -3.41 -13.75
C PRO A 173 27.24 -3.10 -12.36
N TYR A 174 26.16 -2.33 -12.28
CA TYR A 174 25.41 -2.08 -11.05
C TYR A 174 23.92 -1.94 -11.37
N TRP A 175 23.07 -1.93 -10.33
CA TRP A 175 21.62 -1.77 -10.46
C TRP A 175 21.13 -0.74 -9.45
N ASN A 176 20.95 0.51 -9.89
CA ASN A 176 20.59 1.62 -9.02
C ASN A 176 19.34 2.35 -9.50
N TYR A 177 18.21 2.10 -8.84
CA TYR A 177 16.99 2.88 -9.04
C TYR A 177 17.09 4.25 -8.37
N HIS A 178 16.46 5.25 -8.97
CA HIS A 178 16.35 6.58 -8.41
C HIS A 178 15.06 7.28 -8.86
N SER A 179 14.82 8.48 -8.34
CA SER A 179 13.59 9.29 -8.50
C SER A 179 12.97 9.38 -9.89
N SER A 180 13.77 9.25 -10.94
CA SER A 180 13.34 9.44 -12.33
C SER A 180 13.77 8.31 -13.25
N GLY A 181 14.23 7.17 -12.71
CA GLY A 181 14.58 6.04 -13.53
C GLY A 181 15.64 5.13 -12.93
N LEU A 182 16.43 4.53 -13.83
CA LEU A 182 17.38 3.47 -13.51
C LEU A 182 18.77 3.84 -14.02
N GLN A 183 19.79 3.58 -13.22
CA GLN A 183 21.19 3.61 -13.64
C GLN A 183 21.76 2.20 -13.55
N ILE A 184 22.25 1.72 -14.69
CA ILE A 184 22.89 0.41 -14.83
C ILE A 184 24.34 0.52 -15.30
N GLY A 185 24.76 1.68 -15.82
CA GLY A 185 26.11 1.90 -16.31
C GLY A 185 26.40 1.30 -17.68
N SER A 186 25.35 1.03 -18.48
CA SER A 186 25.41 0.32 -19.76
C SER A 186 26.36 1.00 -20.76
N PRO A 187 27.41 0.28 -21.24
CA PRO A 187 28.22 0.72 -22.36
C PRO A 187 27.40 1.02 -23.62
N PHE A 188 26.40 0.20 -23.91
CA PHE A 188 25.51 0.38 -25.06
C PHE A 188 24.72 1.70 -24.98
N ILE A 189 24.09 1.99 -23.83
CA ILE A 189 23.32 3.23 -23.64
C ILE A 189 24.24 4.47 -23.71
N LYS A 190 25.44 4.40 -23.15
CA LYS A 190 26.45 5.48 -23.29
C LYS A 190 26.81 5.73 -24.75
N ASN A 191 26.93 4.69 -25.57
CA ASN A 191 27.19 4.82 -27.00
C ASN A 191 26.01 5.45 -27.75
N ILE A 192 24.78 5.05 -27.45
CA ILE A 192 23.57 5.71 -27.98
C ILE A 192 23.54 7.20 -27.61
N GLN A 193 23.82 7.53 -26.36
CA GLN A 193 23.85 8.93 -25.91
C GLN A 193 24.86 9.76 -26.71
N LYS A 194 26.06 9.23 -26.96
CA LYS A 194 27.08 9.87 -27.81
C LYS A 194 26.58 10.05 -29.25
N GLN A 195 25.99 9.00 -29.84
CA GLN A 195 25.44 9.05 -31.20
C GLN A 195 24.38 10.15 -31.33
N LEU A 196 23.47 10.25 -30.37
CA LEU A 196 22.35 11.20 -30.38
C LEU A 196 22.74 12.67 -30.18
N LYS A 197 24.02 12.97 -29.89
CA LYS A 197 24.51 14.36 -29.85
C LYS A 197 24.59 15.01 -31.23
N THR A 198 24.75 14.22 -32.30
CA THR A 198 24.91 14.73 -33.67
C THR A 198 23.63 14.57 -34.48
N PHE A 199 23.41 15.45 -35.47
CA PHE A 199 22.25 15.33 -36.38
C PHE A 199 22.29 14.03 -37.19
N SER A 200 23.45 13.68 -37.75
CA SER A 200 23.65 12.42 -38.49
C SER A 200 23.36 11.20 -37.62
N GLY A 201 23.87 11.18 -36.38
CA GLY A 201 23.60 10.10 -35.44
C GLY A 201 22.13 9.97 -35.04
N ARG A 202 21.41 11.09 -34.84
CA ARG A 202 19.96 11.08 -34.62
C ARG A 202 19.19 10.51 -35.81
N ARG A 203 19.54 10.90 -37.03
CA ARG A 203 18.92 10.36 -38.25
C ARG A 203 19.16 8.84 -38.37
N LYS A 204 20.39 8.39 -38.13
CA LYS A 204 20.74 6.96 -38.11
C LYS A 204 19.94 6.19 -37.06
N PHE A 205 19.79 6.73 -35.85
CA PHE A 205 18.98 6.12 -34.79
C PHE A 205 17.50 5.99 -35.20
N ILE A 206 16.91 7.04 -35.78
CA ILE A 206 15.51 7.00 -36.22
C ILE A 206 15.33 5.97 -37.35
N ILE A 207 16.25 5.90 -38.31
CA ILE A 207 16.18 4.89 -39.38
C ILE A 207 16.32 3.47 -38.83
N GLN A 208 17.22 3.27 -37.86
CA GLN A 208 17.48 1.96 -37.26
C GLN A 208 16.28 1.42 -36.48
N TYR A 209 15.61 2.26 -35.67
CA TYR A 209 14.57 1.79 -34.75
C TYR A 209 13.15 2.16 -35.17
N ASN A 210 12.94 3.22 -35.95
CA ASN A 210 11.66 3.70 -36.46
C ASN A 210 10.49 3.54 -35.47
N ASP A 211 9.49 2.70 -35.80
CA ASP A 211 8.30 2.45 -34.99
C ASP A 211 8.60 1.81 -33.63
N ARG A 212 9.73 1.09 -33.48
CA ARG A 212 10.17 0.53 -32.19
C ARG A 212 10.44 1.61 -31.16
N ILE A 213 10.74 2.85 -31.55
CA ILE A 213 10.98 3.94 -30.58
C ILE A 213 9.74 4.16 -29.72
N LEU A 214 8.54 4.14 -30.31
CA LEU A 214 7.31 4.27 -29.55
C LEU A 214 7.11 3.05 -28.65
N TYR A 215 7.38 1.84 -29.16
CA TYR A 215 7.28 0.61 -28.39
C TYR A 215 8.20 0.60 -27.16
N ILE A 216 9.48 0.96 -27.33
CA ILE A 216 10.46 1.10 -26.24
C ILE A 216 9.97 2.11 -25.20
N ARG A 217 9.40 3.24 -25.63
CA ARG A 217 8.81 4.21 -24.69
C ARG A 217 7.62 3.64 -23.94
N LYS A 218 6.76 2.84 -24.60
CA LYS A 218 5.65 2.17 -23.91
C LYS A 218 6.17 1.19 -22.85
N LEU A 219 7.15 0.36 -23.19
CA LEU A 219 7.79 -0.58 -22.27
C LEU A 219 8.47 0.13 -21.09
N ALA A 220 9.19 1.21 -21.38
CA ALA A 220 9.84 2.03 -20.35
C ALA A 220 8.82 2.68 -19.42
N TYR A 221 7.67 3.13 -19.95
CA TYR A 221 6.60 3.70 -19.15
C TYR A 221 6.00 2.67 -18.17
N VAL A 222 5.59 1.49 -18.66
CA VAL A 222 4.95 0.46 -17.81
C VAL A 222 5.93 -0.19 -16.82
N ASN A 223 7.24 -0.11 -17.06
CA ASN A 223 8.26 -0.56 -16.09
C ASN A 223 8.80 0.58 -15.21
N ARG A 224 8.20 1.79 -15.25
CA ARG A 224 8.64 3.02 -14.54
C ARG A 224 10.09 3.45 -14.79
N ILE A 225 10.65 3.17 -15.96
CA ILE A 225 11.99 3.61 -16.38
C ILE A 225 11.88 4.91 -17.19
N PHE A 226 11.63 6.04 -16.52
CA PHE A 226 11.50 7.32 -17.22
C PHE A 226 12.84 7.85 -17.77
N LYS A 227 13.94 7.50 -17.11
CA LYS A 227 15.33 7.72 -17.52
C LYS A 227 16.14 6.43 -17.38
N LEU A 228 17.09 6.21 -18.28
CA LEU A 228 18.05 5.10 -18.21
C LEU A 228 19.48 5.66 -18.37
N ASP A 229 20.34 5.53 -17.36
CA ASP A 229 21.69 6.13 -17.36
C ASP A 229 21.70 7.62 -17.72
N ASN A 230 20.75 8.38 -17.16
CA ASN A 230 20.48 9.80 -17.47
C ASN A 230 19.90 10.07 -18.88
N PHE A 231 19.66 9.05 -19.69
CA PHE A 231 18.95 9.17 -20.96
C PHE A 231 17.43 9.24 -20.74
N THR A 232 16.80 10.37 -21.08
CA THR A 232 15.35 10.54 -20.92
C THR A 232 14.57 9.75 -21.98
N LEU A 233 13.83 8.72 -21.54
CA LEU A 233 12.99 7.89 -22.41
C LEU A 233 11.59 8.50 -22.57
N ILE A 234 11.01 9.00 -21.48
CA ILE A 234 9.65 9.54 -21.43
C ILE A 234 9.68 11.07 -21.32
N ASN A 235 9.00 11.75 -22.26
CA ASN A 235 9.00 13.21 -22.35
C ASN A 235 7.58 13.80 -22.27
N LYS A 236 7.47 15.12 -22.16
CA LYS A 236 6.17 15.82 -22.09
C LYS A 236 5.24 15.49 -23.26
N ARG A 237 5.78 15.27 -24.47
CA ARG A 237 4.97 14.89 -25.66
C ARG A 237 4.39 13.48 -25.51
N PHE A 238 5.12 12.55 -24.89
CA PHE A 238 4.60 11.21 -24.58
C PHE A 238 3.44 11.30 -23.59
N TYR A 239 3.60 12.02 -22.48
CA TYR A 239 2.53 12.23 -21.50
C TYR A 239 1.26 12.87 -22.10
N ARG A 240 1.42 13.87 -22.97
CA ARG A 240 0.27 14.51 -23.67
C ARG A 240 -0.53 13.53 -24.55
N ASN A 241 0.08 12.43 -24.99
CA ASN A 241 -0.56 11.43 -25.84
C ASN A 241 -0.78 10.09 -25.11
N ILE A 242 -0.67 10.06 -23.79
CA ILE A 242 -0.69 8.81 -23.01
C ILE A 242 -1.99 8.00 -23.23
N ARG A 243 -3.13 8.69 -23.27
CA ARG A 243 -4.46 8.09 -23.55
C ARG A 243 -4.60 7.53 -24.97
N LYS A 244 -3.73 7.94 -25.91
CA LYS A 244 -3.66 7.34 -27.26
C LYS A 244 -2.79 6.08 -27.28
N TYR A 245 -1.90 5.93 -26.30
CA TYR A 245 -0.93 4.85 -26.24
C TYR A 245 -1.40 3.68 -25.38
N PHE A 246 -2.20 3.95 -24.36
CA PHE A 246 -2.74 3.01 -23.40
C PHE A 246 -4.25 3.19 -23.27
N THR A 247 -4.97 2.08 -23.31
CA THR A 247 -6.40 2.03 -23.04
C THR A 247 -6.64 1.95 -21.54
N CYS A 248 -7.74 2.54 -21.08
CA CYS A 248 -8.18 2.42 -19.69
C CYS A 248 -8.51 0.96 -19.38
N THR A 249 -7.98 0.44 -18.29
CA THR A 249 -8.22 -0.91 -17.79
C THR A 249 -9.26 -0.91 -16.67
N SER A 250 -9.74 -2.10 -16.30
CA SER A 250 -10.56 -2.24 -15.08
C SER A 250 -9.84 -1.78 -13.80
N VAL A 251 -8.51 -1.91 -13.75
CA VAL A 251 -7.70 -1.41 -12.63
C VAL A 251 -7.78 0.12 -12.55
N ASP A 252 -7.73 0.80 -13.69
CA ASP A 252 -7.90 2.26 -13.75
C ASP A 252 -9.30 2.68 -13.29
N TYR A 253 -10.35 1.96 -13.69
CA TYR A 253 -11.71 2.21 -13.24
C TYR A 253 -11.86 1.99 -11.72
N PHE A 254 -11.23 0.96 -11.17
CA PHE A 254 -11.18 0.74 -9.72
C PHE A 254 -10.52 1.92 -9.01
N TYR A 255 -9.30 2.33 -9.40
CA TYR A 255 -8.60 3.44 -8.72
C TYR A 255 -9.21 4.82 -9.00
N SER A 256 -10.06 4.97 -10.01
CA SER A 256 -10.88 6.18 -10.21
C SER A 256 -12.29 6.07 -9.63
N GLN A 257 -12.62 4.93 -9.01
CA GLN A 257 -13.93 4.61 -8.43
C GLN A 257 -15.09 4.72 -9.44
N ASP A 258 -14.80 4.57 -10.73
CA ASP A 258 -15.79 4.59 -11.80
C ASP A 258 -16.48 3.21 -11.91
N TYR A 259 -17.33 2.92 -10.92
CA TYR A 259 -18.01 1.63 -10.80
C TYR A 259 -18.95 1.34 -11.98
N ILE A 260 -19.48 2.38 -12.63
CA ILE A 260 -20.36 2.21 -13.80
C ILE A 260 -19.56 1.59 -14.95
N ASN A 261 -18.44 2.20 -15.33
CA ASN A 261 -17.59 1.67 -16.41
C ASN A 261 -16.89 0.37 -16.00
N LEU A 262 -16.55 0.20 -14.71
CA LEU A 262 -16.02 -1.06 -14.19
C LEU A 262 -17.01 -2.21 -14.38
N CYS A 263 -18.29 -2.00 -14.03
CA CYS A 263 -19.33 -3.01 -14.17
C CYS A 263 -19.57 -3.38 -15.64
N GLU A 264 -19.65 -2.41 -16.54
CA GLU A 264 -19.77 -2.68 -17.99
C GLU A 264 -18.56 -3.48 -18.51
N ARG A 265 -17.35 -3.08 -18.12
CA ARG A 265 -16.12 -3.83 -18.46
C ARG A 265 -16.14 -5.26 -17.93
N MET A 266 -16.59 -5.48 -16.70
CA MET A 266 -16.73 -6.82 -16.13
C MET A 266 -17.75 -7.67 -16.87
N LYS A 267 -18.89 -7.09 -17.31
CA LYS A 267 -19.88 -7.80 -18.14
C LYS A 267 -19.29 -8.20 -19.49
N GLU A 268 -18.58 -7.29 -20.16
CA GLU A 268 -17.88 -7.58 -21.41
C GLU A 268 -16.93 -8.77 -21.26
N ILE A 269 -16.06 -8.76 -20.24
CA ILE A 269 -15.09 -9.82 -20.01
C ILE A 269 -15.78 -11.16 -19.72
N ARG A 270 -16.87 -11.16 -18.92
CA ARG A 270 -17.64 -12.38 -18.60
C ARG A 270 -18.27 -13.06 -19.82
N THR A 271 -18.61 -12.30 -20.86
CA THR A 271 -19.16 -12.86 -22.12
C THR A 271 -18.09 -13.37 -23.08
N GLY A 272 -16.82 -13.02 -22.85
CA GLY A 272 -15.71 -13.43 -23.70
C GLY A 272 -15.24 -14.85 -23.39
N ASN A 273 -14.74 -15.54 -24.43
CA ASN A 273 -14.01 -16.79 -24.25
C ASN A 273 -12.57 -16.51 -23.79
N TYR A 274 -12.05 -17.37 -22.92
CA TYR A 274 -10.65 -17.31 -22.48
C TYR A 274 -9.68 -17.50 -23.66
N ARG A 275 -8.66 -16.66 -23.71
CA ARG A 275 -7.63 -16.66 -24.77
C ARG A 275 -6.32 -17.31 -24.34
N CYS A 276 -6.21 -17.68 -23.07
CA CYS A 276 -4.95 -18.02 -22.41
C CYS A 276 -3.90 -16.91 -22.53
N HIS A 277 -4.37 -15.68 -22.30
CA HIS A 277 -3.58 -14.46 -22.30
C HIS A 277 -3.73 -13.78 -20.93
N ILE A 278 -2.78 -12.96 -20.52
CA ILE A 278 -2.76 -12.27 -19.22
C ILE A 278 -4.02 -11.44 -18.96
N SER A 279 -4.70 -10.99 -20.02
CA SER A 279 -6.00 -10.31 -19.93
C SER A 279 -7.11 -11.18 -19.34
N ASP A 280 -7.01 -12.50 -19.39
CA ASP A 280 -7.98 -13.40 -18.77
C ASP A 280 -7.91 -13.34 -17.23
N LEU A 281 -6.79 -12.89 -16.67
CA LEU A 281 -6.63 -12.66 -15.23
C LEU A 281 -7.28 -11.34 -14.75
N GLU A 282 -7.73 -10.47 -15.68
CA GLU A 282 -8.30 -9.16 -15.37
C GLU A 282 -9.54 -9.27 -14.48
N LEU A 283 -10.50 -10.13 -14.86
CA LEU A 283 -11.75 -10.31 -14.11
C LEU A 283 -11.55 -10.85 -12.69
N PRO A 284 -10.86 -11.99 -12.46
CA PRO A 284 -10.69 -12.51 -11.11
C PRO A 284 -9.85 -11.57 -10.23
N PHE A 285 -8.90 -10.82 -10.79
CA PHE A 285 -8.13 -9.83 -10.05
C PHE A 285 -9.00 -8.66 -9.57
N ILE A 286 -9.92 -8.19 -10.39
CA ILE A 286 -10.86 -7.13 -10.01
C ILE A 286 -11.89 -7.63 -9.00
N LEU A 287 -12.38 -8.85 -9.14
CA LEU A 287 -13.25 -9.47 -8.13
C LEU A 287 -12.56 -9.52 -6.77
N TYR A 288 -11.27 -9.89 -6.74
CA TYR A 288 -10.44 -9.78 -5.54
C TYR A 288 -10.41 -8.35 -4.97
N LYS A 289 -10.11 -7.34 -5.80
CA LYS A 289 -10.06 -5.92 -5.36
C LYS A 289 -11.39 -5.40 -4.82
N LEU A 290 -12.50 -5.93 -5.33
CA LEU A 290 -13.86 -5.63 -4.87
C LEU A 290 -14.26 -6.41 -3.61
N GLY A 291 -13.49 -7.42 -3.21
CA GLY A 291 -13.72 -8.27 -2.04
C GLY A 291 -14.57 -9.51 -2.29
N ASP A 292 -14.79 -9.89 -3.56
CA ASP A 292 -15.43 -11.15 -3.96
C ASP A 292 -14.38 -12.24 -4.22
N PHE A 293 -13.75 -12.69 -3.13
CA PHE A 293 -12.67 -13.67 -3.13
C PHE A 293 -13.11 -15.04 -3.65
N TYR A 294 -14.33 -15.48 -3.31
CA TYR A 294 -14.82 -16.80 -3.70
C TYR A 294 -15.04 -16.91 -5.23
N GLN A 295 -15.67 -15.91 -5.86
CA GLN A 295 -15.81 -15.90 -7.32
C GLN A 295 -14.45 -15.76 -8.03
N ALA A 296 -13.54 -14.95 -7.48
CA ALA A 296 -12.17 -14.87 -7.99
C ALA A 296 -11.47 -16.25 -7.95
N TYR A 297 -11.61 -16.99 -6.85
CA TYR A 297 -11.06 -18.34 -6.69
C TYR A 297 -11.57 -19.33 -7.74
N LEU A 298 -12.88 -19.38 -7.96
CA LEU A 298 -13.48 -20.27 -8.96
C LEU A 298 -12.92 -20.01 -10.36
N ILE A 299 -12.84 -18.74 -10.76
CA ILE A 299 -12.30 -18.35 -12.06
C ILE A 299 -10.80 -18.68 -12.16
N TYR A 300 -10.00 -18.40 -11.12
CA TYR A 300 -8.58 -18.78 -11.13
C TYR A 300 -8.39 -20.30 -11.22
N LYS A 301 -9.26 -21.11 -10.58
CA LYS A 301 -9.21 -22.57 -10.66
C LYS A 301 -9.43 -23.05 -12.10
N ASP A 302 -10.44 -22.52 -12.77
CA ASP A 302 -10.73 -22.83 -14.18
C ASP A 302 -9.59 -22.40 -15.11
N LEU A 303 -9.07 -21.18 -14.92
CA LEU A 303 -7.94 -20.65 -15.69
C LEU A 303 -6.66 -21.46 -15.46
N SER A 304 -6.41 -21.94 -14.24
CA SER A 304 -5.23 -22.76 -13.96
C SER A 304 -5.26 -24.07 -14.76
N ALA A 305 -6.42 -24.73 -14.84
CA ALA A 305 -6.57 -25.95 -15.64
C ALA A 305 -6.38 -25.68 -17.14
N LEU A 306 -6.95 -24.58 -17.64
CA LEU A 306 -6.88 -24.21 -19.04
C LEU A 306 -5.47 -23.79 -19.47
N THR A 307 -4.80 -22.96 -18.68
CA THR A 307 -3.45 -22.47 -18.95
C THR A 307 -2.42 -23.59 -18.89
N TRP A 308 -2.58 -24.54 -17.96
CA TRP A 308 -1.78 -25.77 -17.92
C TRP A 308 -1.93 -26.58 -19.21
N LYS A 309 -3.17 -26.85 -19.63
CA LYS A 309 -3.47 -27.61 -20.86
C LYS A 309 -2.85 -26.96 -22.10
N ASN A 310 -2.85 -25.63 -22.17
CA ASN A 310 -2.30 -24.86 -23.28
C ASN A 310 -0.81 -24.51 -23.14
N LYS A 311 -0.11 -25.11 -22.16
CA LYS A 311 1.34 -24.90 -21.91
C LYS A 311 1.71 -23.43 -21.63
N LYS A 312 0.76 -22.66 -21.09
CA LYS A 312 0.95 -21.27 -20.65
C LYS A 312 1.35 -21.23 -19.18
N TYR A 313 2.57 -21.68 -18.92
CA TYR A 313 3.04 -21.99 -17.57
C TYR A 313 3.27 -20.76 -16.68
N ILE A 314 3.52 -19.59 -17.27
CA ILE A 314 3.65 -18.33 -16.51
C ILE A 314 2.27 -17.95 -15.96
N LEU A 315 1.23 -17.99 -16.80
CA LEU A 315 -0.15 -17.73 -16.38
C LEU A 315 -0.65 -18.76 -15.36
N TYR A 316 -0.33 -20.04 -15.58
CA TYR A 316 -0.63 -21.10 -14.61
C TYR A 316 -0.06 -20.77 -13.24
N PHE A 317 1.23 -20.39 -13.18
CA PHE A 317 1.86 -20.03 -11.92
C PHE A 317 1.20 -18.83 -11.25
N ILE A 318 0.87 -17.77 -12.00
CA ILE A 318 0.16 -16.60 -11.46
C ILE A 318 -1.20 -17.00 -10.90
N CYS A 319 -1.96 -17.89 -11.56
CA CYS A 319 -3.22 -18.41 -11.02
C CYS A 319 -3.01 -19.12 -9.68
N MET A 320 -2.03 -20.03 -9.60
CA MET A 320 -1.73 -20.77 -8.37
C MET A 320 -1.31 -19.83 -7.23
N TYR A 321 -0.46 -18.85 -7.53
CA TYR A 321 -0.03 -17.83 -6.58
C TYR A 321 -1.22 -17.01 -6.07
N ASN A 322 -2.07 -16.52 -6.97
CA ASN A 322 -3.24 -15.72 -6.61
C ASN A 322 -4.26 -16.50 -5.78
N ILE A 323 -4.53 -17.76 -6.13
CA ILE A 323 -5.38 -18.68 -5.34
C ILE A 323 -4.84 -18.78 -3.92
N TYR A 324 -3.54 -19.02 -3.77
CA TYR A 324 -2.90 -19.11 -2.47
C TYR A 324 -3.05 -17.79 -1.70
N SER A 325 -2.79 -16.64 -2.34
CA SER A 325 -2.88 -15.33 -1.71
C SER A 325 -4.28 -15.05 -1.17
N ILE A 326 -5.37 -15.35 -1.89
CA ILE A 326 -6.72 -14.95 -1.49
C ILE A 326 -7.41 -15.86 -0.47
N ARG A 327 -6.79 -16.99 -0.07
CA ARG A 327 -7.42 -18.04 0.76
C ARG A 327 -8.08 -17.55 2.05
N TYR A 328 -7.45 -16.64 2.79
CA TYR A 328 -8.04 -16.11 4.03
C TYR A 328 -9.16 -15.10 3.75
N GLY A 329 -9.16 -14.46 2.58
CA GLY A 329 -10.27 -13.64 2.11
C GLY A 329 -11.50 -14.50 1.84
N ILE A 330 -11.33 -15.67 1.19
CA ILE A 330 -12.40 -16.64 0.97
C ILE A 330 -13.03 -17.05 2.30
N ARG A 331 -12.20 -17.44 3.28
CA ARG A 331 -12.68 -17.86 4.61
C ARG A 331 -13.53 -16.77 5.27
N ARG A 332 -13.06 -15.52 5.27
CA ARG A 332 -13.78 -14.38 5.85
C ARG A 332 -15.07 -14.06 5.10
N GLN A 333 -15.06 -14.14 3.77
CA GLN A 333 -16.26 -13.87 2.96
C GLN A 333 -17.35 -14.92 3.18
N LEU A 334 -16.95 -16.18 3.37
CA LEU A 334 -17.87 -17.32 3.52
C LEU A 334 -18.18 -17.68 4.97
N GLU A 335 -17.69 -16.93 5.96
CA GLU A 335 -17.85 -17.26 7.39
C GLU A 335 -19.33 -17.37 7.83
N SER A 336 -20.23 -16.62 7.19
CA SER A 336 -21.67 -16.65 7.45
C SER A 336 -22.48 -17.55 6.51
N ARG A 337 -21.82 -18.29 5.60
CA ARG A 337 -22.47 -19.18 4.62
C ARG A 337 -22.36 -20.63 5.08
N GLU A 338 -23.50 -21.28 5.28
CA GLU A 338 -23.54 -22.70 5.68
C GLU A 338 -23.55 -23.68 4.49
N ASP A 339 -23.87 -23.19 3.29
CA ASP A 339 -23.99 -24.00 2.07
C ASP A 339 -22.65 -24.31 1.39
N ILE A 340 -21.57 -23.63 1.78
CA ILE A 340 -20.23 -23.81 1.22
C ILE A 340 -19.25 -24.08 2.37
N ASP A 341 -18.60 -25.24 2.33
CA ASP A 341 -17.53 -25.57 3.27
C ASP A 341 -16.25 -24.79 2.95
N SER A 342 -16.13 -23.60 3.54
CA SER A 342 -14.96 -22.74 3.38
C SER A 342 -13.69 -23.32 4.01
N TRP A 343 -13.79 -24.18 5.02
CA TRP A 343 -12.63 -24.82 5.67
C TRP A 343 -11.97 -25.81 4.72
N SER A 344 -12.75 -26.71 4.10
CA SER A 344 -12.24 -27.66 3.12
C SER A 344 -11.54 -26.97 1.94
N ILE A 345 -12.10 -25.86 1.43
CA ILE A 345 -11.47 -25.07 0.37
C ILE A 345 -10.10 -24.54 0.80
N VAL A 346 -10.00 -23.96 2.00
CA VAL A 346 -8.73 -23.41 2.50
C VAL A 346 -7.72 -24.52 2.72
N GLU A 347 -8.11 -25.66 3.28
CA GLU A 347 -7.22 -26.82 3.45
C GLU A 347 -6.69 -27.36 2.12
N GLU A 348 -7.49 -27.38 1.06
CA GLU A 348 -7.02 -27.73 -0.29
C GLU A 348 -5.98 -26.73 -0.81
N ILE A 349 -6.22 -25.43 -0.60
CA ILE A 349 -5.30 -24.38 -1.04
C ILE A 349 -3.99 -24.43 -0.24
N GLU A 350 -4.04 -24.70 1.06
CA GLU A 350 -2.84 -24.76 1.92
C GLU A 350 -1.92 -25.96 1.59
N LYS A 351 -2.41 -26.97 0.86
CA LYS A 351 -1.59 -28.06 0.30
C LYS A 351 -0.74 -27.63 -0.91
N ILE A 352 -0.97 -26.44 -1.47
CA ILE A 352 -0.24 -25.93 -2.63
C ILE A 352 1.18 -25.50 -2.20
N ASP A 353 2.19 -26.22 -2.69
CA ASP A 353 3.61 -25.86 -2.54
C ASP A 353 4.08 -25.03 -3.74
N LEU A 354 3.94 -23.70 -3.65
CA LEU A 354 4.32 -22.77 -4.72
C LEU A 354 5.83 -22.87 -5.10
N PRO A 355 6.80 -22.93 -4.17
CA PRO A 355 8.20 -23.17 -4.51
C PRO A 355 8.44 -24.45 -5.31
N LEU A 356 7.82 -25.57 -4.91
CA LEU A 356 7.95 -26.85 -5.62
C LEU A 356 7.34 -26.78 -7.02
N ILE A 357 6.18 -26.13 -7.15
CA ILE A 357 5.53 -25.90 -8.45
C ILE A 357 6.48 -25.11 -9.35
N LEU A 358 6.97 -23.95 -8.91
CA LEU A 358 7.83 -23.08 -9.71
C LEU A 358 9.09 -23.81 -10.20
N ARG A 359 9.73 -24.59 -9.32
CA ARG A 359 10.93 -25.38 -9.64
C ARG A 359 10.67 -26.37 -10.79
N LYS A 360 9.49 -27.00 -10.80
CA LYS A 360 9.09 -28.02 -11.78
C LYS A 360 8.60 -27.44 -13.11
N LEU A 361 8.15 -26.18 -13.14
CA LEU A 361 7.62 -25.57 -14.36
C LEU A 361 8.71 -25.36 -15.43
N PRO A 362 8.42 -25.67 -16.71
CA PRO A 362 9.36 -25.44 -17.81
C PRO A 362 9.24 -23.99 -18.33
N ILE A 363 9.54 -23.01 -17.46
CA ILE A 363 9.61 -21.58 -17.82
C ILE A 363 11.07 -21.10 -17.84
N ASP A 364 11.31 -19.98 -18.53
CA ASP A 364 12.64 -19.38 -18.63
C ASP A 364 13.21 -19.01 -17.26
N THR A 365 14.53 -19.17 -17.12
CA THR A 365 15.23 -19.00 -15.84
C THR A 365 15.12 -17.58 -15.30
N ALA A 366 15.14 -16.55 -16.15
CA ALA A 366 14.99 -15.18 -15.68
C ALA A 366 13.59 -14.94 -15.12
N ILE A 367 12.53 -15.45 -15.77
CA ILE A 367 11.16 -15.38 -15.25
C ILE A 367 11.01 -16.21 -13.95
N LYS A 368 11.69 -17.36 -13.82
CA LYS A 368 11.73 -18.09 -12.54
C LYS A 368 12.26 -17.21 -11.42
N HIS A 369 13.38 -16.53 -11.63
CA HIS A 369 13.96 -15.64 -10.63
C HIS A 369 13.02 -14.48 -10.28
N VAL A 370 12.24 -13.95 -11.23
CA VAL A 370 11.20 -12.95 -10.94
C VAL A 370 10.16 -13.51 -9.96
N PHE A 371 9.70 -14.75 -10.17
CA PHE A 371 8.73 -15.38 -9.28
C PHE A 371 9.33 -15.87 -7.95
N GLU A 372 10.60 -16.23 -7.93
CA GLU A 372 11.34 -16.52 -6.69
C GLU A 372 11.43 -15.26 -5.81
N ASP A 373 11.75 -14.11 -6.39
CA ASP A 373 11.73 -12.82 -5.69
C ASP A 373 10.33 -12.52 -5.14
N LEU A 374 9.28 -12.72 -5.94
CA LEU A 374 7.88 -12.52 -5.52
C LEU A 374 7.47 -13.37 -4.32
N MET A 375 7.91 -14.62 -4.23
CA MET A 375 7.55 -15.53 -3.12
C MET A 375 8.47 -15.40 -1.90
N SER A 376 9.66 -14.83 -2.05
CA SER A 376 10.70 -14.91 -1.05
C SER A 376 10.39 -14.02 0.15
N TYR A 377 10.19 -14.65 1.33
CA TYR A 377 10.14 -13.94 2.60
C TYR A 377 11.40 -13.09 2.83
N ARG A 378 12.56 -13.55 2.36
CA ARG A 378 13.81 -12.78 2.44
C ARG A 378 13.76 -11.54 1.56
N PHE A 379 13.14 -11.62 0.39
CA PHE A 379 12.96 -10.48 -0.51
C PHE A 379 12.01 -9.46 0.12
N HIS A 380 10.81 -9.87 0.53
CA HIS A 380 9.85 -8.99 1.24
C HIS A 380 10.43 -8.40 2.52
N GLY A 381 11.15 -9.21 3.30
CA GLY A 381 11.84 -8.76 4.51
C GLY A 381 12.91 -7.74 4.22
N SER A 382 13.73 -7.94 3.19
CA SER A 382 14.77 -6.98 2.80
C SER A 382 14.18 -5.63 2.37
N LYS A 383 13.08 -5.66 1.61
CA LYS A 383 12.36 -4.45 1.18
C LYS A 383 11.67 -3.74 2.32
N LEU A 384 11.07 -4.49 3.25
CA LEU A 384 10.52 -3.92 4.46
C LEU A 384 11.62 -3.22 5.27
N VAL A 385 12.74 -3.88 5.55
CA VAL A 385 13.88 -3.29 6.27
C VAL A 385 14.40 -2.03 5.57
N GLU A 386 14.50 -2.06 4.25
CA GLU A 386 14.92 -0.89 3.47
C GLU A 386 13.90 0.26 3.56
N SER A 387 12.60 -0.02 3.46
CA SER A 387 11.55 0.99 3.60
C SER A 387 11.56 1.63 4.99
N VAL A 388 11.83 0.85 6.05
CA VAL A 388 12.01 1.36 7.42
C VAL A 388 13.23 2.26 7.48
N LYS A 389 14.37 1.82 6.94
CA LYS A 389 15.60 2.63 6.91
C LYS A 389 15.36 3.97 6.22
N LEU A 390 14.77 3.98 5.02
CA LEU A 390 14.49 5.21 4.28
C LEU A 390 13.51 6.12 5.03
N LYS A 391 12.46 5.57 5.65
CA LYS A 391 11.52 6.32 6.50
C LYS A 391 12.24 7.00 7.67
N GLU A 392 13.11 6.29 8.38
CA GLU A 392 13.88 6.85 9.50
C GLU A 392 14.85 7.95 9.04
N GLU A 393 15.52 7.75 7.91
CA GLU A 393 16.39 8.77 7.32
C GLU A 393 15.60 10.05 6.95
N ILE A 394 14.39 9.93 6.41
CA ILE A 394 13.49 11.07 6.13
C ILE A 394 13.07 11.76 7.44
N ALA A 395 12.79 10.99 8.50
CA ALA A 395 12.48 11.57 9.80
C ALA A 395 13.66 12.34 10.41
N ASN A 396 14.88 11.82 10.26
CA ASN A 396 16.10 12.51 10.68
C ASN A 396 16.34 13.78 9.86
N GLN A 397 16.02 13.78 8.56
CA GLN A 397 16.09 14.99 7.73
C GLN A 397 15.14 16.07 8.23
N ARG A 398 13.90 15.71 8.59
CA ARG A 398 12.96 16.68 9.17
C ARG A 398 13.51 17.27 10.46
N LYS A 399 13.98 16.43 11.38
CA LYS A 399 14.60 16.89 12.64
C LYS A 399 15.76 17.83 12.34
N SER A 400 16.64 17.49 11.40
CA SER A 400 17.73 18.37 11.00
C SER A 400 17.23 19.71 10.44
N ALA A 401 16.20 19.71 9.59
CA ALA A 401 15.63 20.92 9.01
C ALA A 401 14.96 21.82 10.07
N GLU A 402 14.36 21.23 11.10
CA GLU A 402 13.80 21.96 12.24
C GLU A 402 14.87 22.72 13.05
N HIS A 403 16.11 22.24 13.03
CA HIS A 403 17.28 22.90 13.63
C HIS A 403 18.08 23.78 12.64
N GLY A 404 17.52 24.06 11.44
CA GLY A 404 18.15 24.92 10.43
C GLY A 404 19.17 24.21 9.52
N GLY A 405 19.28 22.88 9.60
CA GLY A 405 20.08 22.08 8.67
C GLY A 405 19.43 21.94 7.30
N SER A 406 20.23 21.55 6.29
CA SER A 406 19.73 21.29 4.93
C SER A 406 20.22 19.94 4.41
N SER A 407 19.45 19.32 3.51
CA SER A 407 19.76 18.01 2.95
C SER A 407 19.52 17.93 1.44
N MET A 408 20.53 17.44 0.71
CA MET A 408 20.49 17.12 -0.72
C MET A 408 20.72 15.62 -0.88
N ASN A 409 19.63 14.85 -0.92
CA ASN A 409 19.68 13.39 -1.00
C ASN A 409 18.55 12.88 -1.89
N SER A 410 18.32 11.57 -1.91
CA SER A 410 17.26 10.95 -2.71
C SER A 410 16.36 10.03 -1.90
N HIS A 411 16.35 10.12 -0.57
CA HIS A 411 15.70 9.12 0.27
C HIS A 411 14.19 9.01 0.01
N ILE A 412 13.47 10.13 -0.01
CA ILE A 412 12.03 10.10 -0.31
C ILE A 412 11.75 9.57 -1.70
N TYR A 413 12.49 10.03 -2.72
CA TYR A 413 12.24 9.59 -4.08
C TYR A 413 12.63 8.13 -4.33
N LEU A 414 13.63 7.62 -3.61
CA LEU A 414 13.98 6.19 -3.62
C LEU A 414 12.84 5.36 -3.04
N LEU A 415 12.33 5.77 -1.87
CA LEU A 415 11.22 5.12 -1.19
C LEU A 415 9.98 5.05 -2.10
N GLU A 416 9.63 6.18 -2.73
CA GLU A 416 8.54 6.26 -3.70
C GLU A 416 8.79 5.34 -4.89
N SER A 417 9.93 5.48 -5.57
CA SER A 417 10.22 4.74 -6.80
C SER A 417 10.14 3.22 -6.63
N LYS A 418 10.63 2.69 -5.51
CA LYS A 418 10.59 1.26 -5.19
C LYS A 418 9.18 0.77 -4.94
N SER A 419 8.41 1.46 -4.09
CA SER A 419 7.03 1.10 -3.80
C SER A 419 6.16 1.12 -5.06
N TYR A 420 6.33 2.16 -5.87
CA TYR A 420 5.60 2.36 -7.10
C TYR A 420 5.88 1.30 -8.17
N GLN A 421 7.12 0.84 -8.24
CA GLN A 421 7.48 -0.23 -9.16
C GLN A 421 6.84 -1.56 -8.79
N GLU A 422 6.79 -1.90 -7.50
CA GLU A 422 6.10 -3.10 -7.03
C GLU A 422 4.59 -3.00 -7.23
N PHE A 423 4.04 -1.83 -6.94
CA PHE A 423 2.63 -1.54 -7.17
C PHE A 423 2.24 -1.76 -8.64
N ASP A 424 2.99 -1.21 -9.60
CA ASP A 424 2.70 -1.42 -11.03
C ASP A 424 2.96 -2.87 -11.45
N PHE A 425 4.05 -3.49 -10.99
CA PHE A 425 4.35 -4.90 -11.28
C PHE A 425 3.21 -5.82 -10.87
N CYS A 426 2.61 -5.62 -9.69
CA CYS A 426 1.48 -6.43 -9.26
C CYS A 426 0.21 -6.10 -10.07
N ASN A 427 -0.15 -4.83 -10.22
CA ASN A 427 -1.41 -4.45 -10.85
C ASN A 427 -1.45 -4.72 -12.36
N ASP A 428 -0.37 -4.44 -13.09
CA ASP A 428 -0.31 -4.64 -14.55
C ASP A 428 -0.22 -6.12 -14.95
N ASN A 429 0.26 -6.97 -14.04
CA ASN A 429 0.29 -8.42 -14.22
C ASN A 429 -0.84 -9.17 -13.51
N TYR A 430 -1.77 -8.45 -12.87
CA TYR A 430 -2.90 -9.03 -12.12
C TYR A 430 -2.46 -10.01 -11.01
N ILE A 431 -1.39 -9.68 -10.29
CA ILE A 431 -0.81 -10.47 -9.19
C ILE A 431 -1.31 -9.95 -7.84
N VAL A 432 -1.87 -10.83 -7.02
CA VAL A 432 -2.40 -10.50 -5.69
C VAL A 432 -1.27 -10.50 -4.66
N CYS A 433 -0.73 -9.32 -4.37
CA CYS A 433 0.40 -9.14 -3.45
C CYS A 433 0.10 -8.24 -2.24
N ASP A 434 -0.98 -7.47 -2.28
CA ASP A 434 -1.33 -6.43 -1.30
C ASP A 434 -2.22 -6.92 -0.14
N ASN A 435 -2.33 -8.23 0.05
CA ASN A 435 -3.12 -8.85 1.12
C ASN A 435 -2.27 -9.49 2.23
N ASN A 436 -1.00 -9.07 2.37
CA ASN A 436 -0.09 -9.55 3.40
C ASN A 436 0.43 -8.40 4.29
N SER A 437 0.86 -8.75 5.50
CA SER A 437 1.32 -7.76 6.50
C SER A 437 2.63 -7.05 6.12
N TYR A 438 3.53 -7.70 5.37
CA TYR A 438 4.78 -7.07 4.91
C TYR A 438 4.48 -5.89 3.99
N VAL A 439 3.63 -6.11 2.99
CA VAL A 439 3.24 -5.08 2.01
C VAL A 439 2.44 -3.97 2.69
N ASN A 440 1.55 -4.29 3.63
CA ASN A 440 0.87 -3.28 4.44
C ASN A 440 1.86 -2.40 5.23
N ASN A 441 2.90 -3.00 5.82
CA ASN A 441 3.94 -2.25 6.53
C ASN A 441 4.82 -1.42 5.58
N ILE A 442 5.11 -1.92 4.37
CA ILE A 442 5.80 -1.14 3.34
C ILE A 442 4.96 0.09 2.98
N TYR A 443 3.67 -0.07 2.69
CA TYR A 443 2.78 1.06 2.40
C TYR A 443 2.67 2.03 3.57
N TYR A 444 2.59 1.54 4.81
CA TYR A 444 2.68 2.39 6.00
C TYR A 444 3.96 3.24 6.00
N ASN A 445 5.12 2.61 5.77
CA ASN A 445 6.39 3.31 5.76
C ASN A 445 6.48 4.34 4.62
N VAL A 446 5.93 4.01 3.45
CA VAL A 446 5.91 4.90 2.28
C VAL A 446 5.00 6.11 2.54
N VAL A 447 3.77 5.89 3.01
CA VAL A 447 2.84 6.99 3.36
C VAL A 447 3.43 7.86 4.47
N ALA A 448 4.03 7.25 5.51
CA ALA A 448 4.72 7.98 6.56
C ALA A 448 5.89 8.82 6.01
N GLY A 449 6.71 8.24 5.13
CA GLY A 449 7.81 8.95 4.48
C GLY A 449 7.34 10.12 3.61
N ILE A 450 6.29 9.92 2.81
CA ILE A 450 5.69 10.95 1.95
C ILE A 450 5.19 12.12 2.81
N LEU A 451 4.37 11.83 3.81
CA LEU A 451 3.77 12.84 4.68
C LEU A 451 4.83 13.59 5.51
N ASN A 452 5.81 12.87 6.05
CA ASN A 452 6.91 13.46 6.82
C ASN A 452 7.84 14.33 5.96
N SER A 453 8.17 13.87 4.75
CA SER A 453 8.89 14.66 3.75
C SER A 453 8.10 15.92 3.38
N HIS A 454 6.78 15.82 3.23
CA HIS A 454 5.94 16.95 2.85
C HIS A 454 5.96 18.09 3.86
N VAL A 455 5.85 17.76 5.15
CA VAL A 455 5.86 18.75 6.24
C VAL A 455 7.25 19.19 6.68
N THR A 456 8.31 18.62 6.10
CA THR A 456 9.70 19.07 6.35
C THR A 456 9.84 20.54 5.95
N LYS A 457 10.39 21.38 6.84
CA LYS A 457 10.56 22.81 6.56
C LYS A 457 11.48 23.04 5.35
N SER A 458 11.09 23.97 4.49
CA SER A 458 11.96 24.48 3.43
C SER A 458 13.02 25.41 4.02
N ASN A 459 14.18 25.52 3.38
CA ASN A 459 15.23 26.44 3.82
C ASN A 459 14.77 27.90 3.70
N THR A 460 15.26 28.75 4.61
CA THR A 460 15.09 30.21 4.52
C THR A 460 15.98 30.83 3.43
N ASP A 461 15.56 31.98 2.91
CA ASP A 461 16.33 32.74 1.92
C ASP A 461 17.77 32.99 2.39
N GLY A 462 18.76 32.65 1.55
CA GLY A 462 20.19 32.80 1.83
C GLY A 462 21.00 31.49 1.90
N VAL A 463 20.34 30.32 1.94
CA VAL A 463 21.01 29.01 1.82
C VAL A 463 21.22 28.66 0.34
N LEU A 464 22.45 28.29 -0.03
CA LEU A 464 22.86 28.02 -1.42
C LEU A 464 22.12 26.85 -2.09
N TRP A 465 21.46 25.98 -1.31
CA TRP A 465 20.92 24.70 -1.76
C TRP A 465 19.48 24.49 -1.28
N THR A 466 18.65 23.89 -2.14
CA THR A 466 17.25 23.59 -1.84
C THR A 466 17.12 22.28 -1.05
N GLN A 467 16.26 22.31 -0.02
CA GLN A 467 15.92 21.11 0.76
C GLN A 467 15.26 20.07 -0.15
N THR A 468 15.70 18.81 -0.05
CA THR A 468 15.00 17.70 -0.72
C THR A 468 13.72 17.38 0.05
N LYS A 469 12.55 17.70 -0.53
CA LYS A 469 11.24 17.39 0.05
C LYS A 469 10.13 17.26 -1.00
N ILE A 470 8.97 16.79 -0.58
CA ILE A 470 7.73 16.86 -1.38
C ILE A 470 7.03 18.20 -1.12
N GLU A 471 7.03 19.09 -2.11
CA GLU A 471 6.38 20.40 -1.94
C GLU A 471 4.85 20.32 -1.99
N LYS A 472 4.30 19.50 -2.89
CA LYS A 472 2.86 19.28 -3.02
C LYS A 472 2.62 17.80 -3.26
N LEU A 473 1.59 17.26 -2.62
CA LEU A 473 1.17 15.88 -2.87
C LEU A 473 0.50 15.77 -4.24
N ARG A 474 0.91 14.76 -5.02
CA ARG A 474 0.43 14.48 -6.38
C ARG A 474 -0.60 13.37 -6.41
N LYS A 475 -1.22 13.15 -7.58
CA LYS A 475 -2.17 12.05 -7.80
C LYS A 475 -1.63 10.71 -7.28
N GLU A 476 -0.38 10.38 -7.57
CA GLU A 476 0.23 9.10 -7.19
C GLU A 476 0.37 8.96 -5.66
N HIS A 477 0.57 10.07 -4.93
CA HIS A 477 0.63 10.04 -3.47
C HIS A 477 -0.76 9.75 -2.89
N LEU A 478 -1.78 10.42 -3.44
CA LEU A 478 -3.17 10.19 -3.03
C LEU A 478 -3.63 8.77 -3.31
N LEU A 479 -3.21 8.16 -4.42
CA LEU A 479 -3.51 6.76 -4.70
C LEU A 479 -3.05 5.84 -3.55
N LEU A 480 -1.83 6.02 -3.05
CA LEU A 480 -1.35 5.22 -1.92
C LEU A 480 -2.11 5.53 -0.62
N MET A 481 -2.34 6.82 -0.33
CA MET A 481 -2.99 7.25 0.91
C MET A 481 -4.49 6.92 0.97
N ILE A 482 -5.16 6.79 -0.17
CA ILE A 482 -6.59 6.46 -0.24
C ILE A 482 -6.79 4.94 -0.21
N PHE A 483 -6.00 4.18 -0.98
CA PHE A 483 -6.29 2.76 -1.26
C PHE A 483 -5.39 1.76 -0.52
N HIS A 484 -4.20 2.16 -0.05
CA HIS A 484 -3.17 1.22 0.43
C HIS A 484 -2.81 1.36 1.92
N ILE A 485 -3.52 2.21 2.65
CA ILE A 485 -3.40 2.34 4.09
C ILE A 485 -4.78 2.35 4.73
N ASN A 486 -4.91 1.74 5.91
CA ASN A 486 -6.14 1.86 6.66
C ASN A 486 -6.24 3.26 7.31
N ASN A 487 -7.46 3.72 7.55
CA ASN A 487 -7.68 5.06 8.07
C ASN A 487 -7.05 5.29 9.46
N GLN A 488 -7.10 4.29 10.33
CA GLN A 488 -6.51 4.39 11.66
C GLN A 488 -5.00 4.65 11.60
N ASP A 489 -4.29 3.97 10.70
CA ASP A 489 -2.86 4.13 10.52
C ASP A 489 -2.51 5.45 9.83
N LEU A 490 -3.34 5.91 8.88
CA LEU A 490 -3.19 7.26 8.31
C LEU A 490 -3.33 8.35 9.40
N LEU A 491 -4.33 8.24 10.28
CA LEU A 491 -4.53 9.16 11.40
C LEU A 491 -3.40 9.07 12.43
N LYS A 492 -2.87 7.87 12.70
CA LYS A 492 -1.68 7.69 13.54
C LYS A 492 -0.47 8.42 12.96
N ILE A 493 -0.23 8.33 11.66
CA ILE A 493 0.87 9.03 10.98
C ILE A 493 0.68 10.55 11.09
N ILE A 494 -0.53 11.05 10.77
CA ILE A 494 -0.88 12.48 10.88
C ILE A 494 -0.61 12.99 12.29
N LYS A 495 -1.03 12.23 13.32
CA LYS A 495 -0.80 12.57 14.73
C LYS A 495 0.68 12.49 15.11
N GLN A 496 1.37 11.42 14.74
CA GLN A 496 2.78 11.17 15.09
C GLN A 496 3.69 12.29 14.58
N TYR A 497 3.40 12.82 13.39
CA TYR A 497 4.21 13.84 12.74
C TYR A 497 3.65 15.26 12.88
N ASP A 498 2.63 15.49 13.74
CA ASP A 498 1.95 16.77 13.95
C ASP A 498 1.59 17.48 12.63
N ILE A 499 0.92 16.75 11.73
CA ILE A 499 0.59 17.25 10.39
C ILE A 499 -0.65 18.14 10.48
N LYS A 500 -0.41 19.45 10.45
CA LYS A 500 -1.49 20.45 10.51
C LYS A 500 -2.15 20.70 9.16
N GLN A 501 -1.37 20.69 8.08
CA GLN A 501 -1.83 21.03 6.74
C GLN A 501 -1.18 20.14 5.68
N ILE A 502 -1.91 19.91 4.58
CA ILE A 502 -1.48 19.19 3.39
C ILE A 502 -1.68 20.09 2.17
N LEU A 503 -0.61 20.28 1.38
CA LEU A 503 -0.68 20.97 0.09
C LEU A 503 -0.87 19.95 -1.03
N LEU A 504 -1.94 20.12 -1.81
CA LEU A 504 -2.23 19.29 -2.97
C LEU A 504 -1.84 20.02 -4.26
N SER A 505 -1.31 19.28 -5.24
CA SER A 505 -1.13 19.77 -6.61
C SER A 505 -2.45 19.73 -7.40
N ASP A 506 -2.48 20.38 -8.56
CA ASP A 506 -3.70 20.51 -9.37
C ASP A 506 -4.22 19.15 -9.87
N ASP A 507 -3.31 18.24 -10.25
CA ASP A 507 -3.64 16.86 -10.65
C ASP A 507 -4.17 16.01 -9.49
N ALA A 508 -3.71 16.29 -8.26
CA ALA A 508 -4.20 15.63 -7.05
C ALA A 508 -5.63 16.10 -6.71
N LEU A 509 -5.91 17.39 -6.83
CA LEU A 509 -7.25 17.96 -6.66
C LEU A 509 -8.23 17.44 -7.72
N GLU A 510 -7.82 17.43 -8.99
CA GLU A 510 -8.63 16.87 -10.09
C GLU A 510 -8.96 15.40 -9.81
N TYR A 511 -7.97 14.63 -9.34
CA TYR A 511 -8.17 13.21 -9.01
C TYR A 511 -9.14 13.00 -7.84
N LEU A 512 -9.05 13.78 -6.75
CA LEU A 512 -10.02 13.71 -5.65
C LEU A 512 -11.43 14.03 -6.12
N HIS A 513 -11.59 15.08 -6.92
CA HIS A 513 -12.89 15.46 -7.46
C HIS A 513 -13.50 14.35 -8.34
N ILE A 514 -12.68 13.73 -9.20
CA ILE A 514 -13.11 12.60 -10.04
C ILE A 514 -13.57 11.43 -9.17
N ILE A 515 -12.80 11.05 -8.14
CA ILE A 515 -13.16 9.94 -7.24
C ILE A 515 -14.48 10.22 -6.53
N ILE A 516 -14.62 11.37 -5.87
CA ILE A 516 -15.82 11.72 -5.10
C ILE A 516 -17.05 11.71 -6.01
N LYS A 517 -16.95 12.34 -7.18
CA LYS A 517 -18.03 12.38 -8.17
C LYS A 517 -18.41 11.00 -8.69
N ASN A 518 -17.43 10.14 -8.95
CA ASN A 518 -17.70 8.80 -9.46
C ASN A 518 -18.39 7.92 -8.41
N ILE A 519 -18.00 8.02 -7.14
CA ILE A 519 -18.67 7.31 -6.04
C ILE A 519 -20.10 7.82 -5.89
N GLU A 520 -20.31 9.14 -5.84
CA GLU A 520 -21.65 9.73 -5.74
C GLU A 520 -22.56 9.28 -6.89
N LYS A 521 -22.07 9.39 -8.14
CA LYS A 521 -22.81 8.95 -9.33
C LYS A 521 -23.16 7.46 -9.28
N ALA A 522 -22.24 6.62 -8.80
CA ALA A 522 -22.50 5.20 -8.64
C ALA A 522 -23.63 4.92 -7.63
N ILE A 523 -23.67 5.68 -6.53
CA ILE A 523 -24.71 5.58 -5.50
C ILE A 523 -26.07 6.08 -6.02
N THR A 524 -26.11 7.23 -6.69
CA THR A 524 -27.36 7.91 -7.09
C THR A 524 -28.05 7.31 -8.30
N GLN A 525 -27.32 6.73 -9.26
CA GLN A 525 -27.91 6.15 -10.49
C GLN A 525 -28.49 4.73 -10.31
N SER A 526 -28.74 4.32 -9.08
CA SER A 526 -28.90 2.92 -8.71
C SER A 526 -30.31 2.33 -8.89
N LYS A 527 -30.83 2.38 -10.13
CA LYS A 527 -31.66 1.25 -10.66
C LYS A 527 -30.80 -0.02 -10.92
N HIS A 528 -29.49 0.06 -10.65
CA HIS A 528 -28.45 -0.97 -10.82
C HIS A 528 -27.80 -1.41 -9.49
N THR A 529 -28.46 -1.18 -8.34
CA THR A 529 -27.99 -1.51 -6.97
C THR A 529 -27.41 -2.92 -6.79
N ASN A 530 -27.83 -3.90 -7.59
CA ASN A 530 -27.33 -5.29 -7.49
C ASN A 530 -25.85 -5.48 -7.86
N TYR A 531 -25.17 -4.50 -8.47
CA TYR A 531 -23.79 -4.66 -8.94
C TYR A 531 -22.73 -3.85 -8.17
N ILE A 532 -23.12 -3.00 -7.22
CA ILE A 532 -22.18 -2.36 -6.28
C ILE A 532 -21.81 -3.40 -5.21
N VAL A 533 -21.24 -4.52 -5.62
CA VAL A 533 -20.58 -5.46 -4.71
C VAL A 533 -19.17 -4.94 -4.48
N VAL A 534 -19.07 -3.73 -3.94
CA VAL A 534 -17.85 -3.29 -3.29
C VAL A 534 -18.01 -3.71 -1.84
N ASN A 535 -17.07 -4.49 -1.34
CA ASN A 535 -17.02 -4.78 0.07
C ASN A 535 -17.14 -3.46 0.85
N SER A 536 -18.18 -3.39 1.69
CA SER A 536 -18.61 -2.14 2.31
C SER A 536 -17.55 -1.58 3.27
N PHE A 537 -16.66 -2.41 3.80
CA PHE A 537 -15.49 -2.01 4.57
C PHE A 537 -14.39 -1.39 3.71
N ILE A 538 -14.19 -1.88 2.48
CA ILE A 538 -13.22 -1.30 1.52
C ILE A 538 -13.65 0.11 1.14
N LEU A 539 -14.92 0.28 0.72
CA LEU A 539 -15.47 1.59 0.37
C LEU A 539 -15.41 2.56 1.56
N ARG A 540 -15.76 2.08 2.75
CA ARG A 540 -15.65 2.87 3.99
C ARG A 540 -14.23 3.37 4.20
N ASN A 541 -13.22 2.50 4.16
CA ASN A 541 -11.84 2.91 4.38
C ASN A 541 -11.37 3.97 3.36
N ILE A 542 -11.74 3.79 2.09
CA ILE A 542 -11.46 4.76 1.01
C ILE A 542 -12.06 6.12 1.35
N VAL A 543 -13.33 6.18 1.75
CA VAL A 543 -14.02 7.43 2.05
C VAL A 543 -13.50 8.08 3.34
N GLU A 544 -13.23 7.29 4.38
CA GLU A 544 -12.61 7.80 5.61
C GLU A 544 -11.23 8.43 5.33
N ASN A 545 -10.42 7.81 4.46
CA ASN A 545 -9.14 8.37 4.00
C ASN A 545 -9.31 9.66 3.19
N ILE A 546 -10.26 9.70 2.24
CA ILE A 546 -10.58 10.92 1.47
C ILE A 546 -10.93 12.07 2.41
N ILE A 547 -11.77 11.83 3.41
CA ILE A 547 -12.18 12.84 4.39
C ILE A 547 -10.99 13.30 5.24
N SER A 548 -10.18 12.37 5.75
CA SER A 548 -9.02 12.70 6.58
C SER A 548 -7.99 13.56 5.82
N ILE A 549 -7.78 13.27 4.53
CA ILE A 549 -6.90 14.08 3.66
C ILE A 549 -7.53 15.45 3.39
N SER A 550 -8.81 15.48 3.05
CA SER A 550 -9.55 16.72 2.74
C SER A 550 -9.61 17.67 3.94
N ASN A 551 -9.79 17.12 5.15
CA ASN A 551 -9.78 17.86 6.40
C ASN A 551 -8.45 18.53 6.73
N LYS A 552 -7.33 18.10 6.11
CA LYS A 552 -6.01 18.75 6.24
C LYS A 552 -5.62 19.54 5.00
N ALA A 553 -6.35 19.42 3.90
CA ALA A 553 -6.04 20.15 2.68
C ALA A 553 -6.21 21.67 2.90
N GLN A 554 -5.23 22.45 2.43
CA GLN A 554 -5.26 23.92 2.50
C GLN A 554 -6.06 24.55 1.35
N ASN A 555 -6.20 23.85 0.22
CA ASN A 555 -6.79 24.45 -0.98
C ASN A 555 -8.34 24.48 -0.84
N ASP A 556 -8.95 25.67 -0.90
CA ASP A 556 -10.41 25.93 -0.75
C ASP A 556 -11.34 25.25 -1.79
N LYS A 557 -10.81 24.35 -2.63
CA LYS A 557 -11.51 23.77 -3.80
C LYS A 557 -11.81 22.27 -3.69
N VAL A 558 -11.77 21.69 -2.49
CA VAL A 558 -12.25 20.30 -2.36
C VAL A 558 -13.77 20.35 -2.38
N TYR A 559 -14.39 19.90 -3.48
CA TYR A 559 -15.84 19.79 -3.63
C TYR A 559 -16.37 18.69 -2.69
N ILE A 560 -16.71 19.08 -1.45
CA ILE A 560 -17.04 18.18 -0.35
C ILE A 560 -18.56 17.97 -0.19
N GLU A 561 -19.41 18.78 -0.82
CA GLU A 561 -20.86 18.63 -0.69
C GLU A 561 -21.33 17.21 -1.05
N GLN A 562 -20.77 16.61 -2.10
CA GLN A 562 -21.11 15.25 -2.53
C GLN A 562 -20.70 14.17 -1.52
N ILE A 563 -19.74 14.44 -0.62
CA ILE A 563 -19.31 13.46 0.40
C ILE A 563 -20.45 13.10 1.34
N TYR A 564 -21.37 14.02 1.64
CA TYR A 564 -22.46 13.73 2.57
C TYR A 564 -23.45 12.69 2.03
N VAL A 565 -23.71 12.70 0.72
CA VAL A 565 -24.50 11.65 0.05
C VAL A 565 -23.81 10.29 0.22
N ILE A 566 -22.49 10.25 0.06
CA ILE A 566 -21.67 9.04 0.21
C ILE A 566 -21.67 8.56 1.67
N LEU A 567 -21.52 9.47 2.63
CA LEU A 567 -21.56 9.17 4.06
C LEU A 567 -22.91 8.56 4.48
N ASN A 568 -24.00 9.14 3.97
CA ASN A 568 -25.35 8.63 4.22
C ASN A 568 -25.54 7.22 3.64
N TYR A 569 -24.95 6.91 2.50
CA TYR A 569 -24.96 5.55 1.96
C TYR A 569 -24.16 4.56 2.83
N ILE A 570 -22.94 4.90 3.22
CA ILE A 570 -22.05 4.01 3.99
C ILE A 570 -22.61 3.75 5.39
N TYR A 571 -22.92 4.80 6.13
CA TYR A 571 -23.39 4.72 7.51
C TYR A 571 -24.88 4.36 7.63
N GLY A 572 -25.60 4.35 6.50
CA GLY A 572 -26.90 3.67 6.40
C GLY A 572 -26.82 2.16 6.63
N SER A 573 -25.64 1.53 6.68
CA SER A 573 -25.48 0.08 6.90
C SER A 573 -24.38 -0.31 7.89
N GLN A 574 -23.61 0.64 8.43
CA GLN A 574 -22.42 0.39 9.25
C GLN A 574 -22.31 1.37 10.42
N SER A 575 -21.64 0.96 11.50
CA SER A 575 -21.31 1.82 12.64
C SER A 575 -20.03 2.64 12.41
N ILE A 576 -19.89 3.77 13.09
CA ILE A 576 -18.72 4.66 13.00
C ILE A 576 -17.66 4.25 14.01
N SER A 577 -16.38 4.40 13.64
CA SER A 577 -15.26 4.16 14.55
C SER A 577 -14.99 5.41 15.37
N SER A 578 -14.54 5.25 16.62
CA SER A 578 -14.27 6.38 17.52
C SER A 578 -13.24 7.36 16.97
N THR A 579 -12.19 6.84 16.33
CA THR A 579 -11.14 7.63 15.69
C THR A 579 -11.65 8.49 14.55
N PHE A 580 -12.68 8.04 13.83
CA PHE A 580 -13.22 8.76 12.68
C PHE A 580 -14.25 9.83 13.07
N ALA A 581 -14.90 9.70 14.23
CA ALA A 581 -15.92 10.65 14.65
C ALA A 581 -15.39 12.08 14.82
N LEU A 582 -14.13 12.25 15.25
CA LEU A 582 -13.45 13.54 15.26
C LEU A 582 -13.25 14.12 13.86
N GLU A 583 -12.86 13.29 12.89
CA GLU A 583 -12.71 13.72 11.49
C GLU A 583 -14.07 14.11 10.88
N LEU A 584 -15.15 13.42 11.25
CA LEU A 584 -16.50 13.80 10.84
C LEU A 584 -16.91 15.18 11.39
N LYS A 585 -16.61 15.47 12.65
CA LYS A 585 -16.83 16.82 13.22
C LYS A 585 -16.09 17.89 12.44
N ILE A 586 -14.79 17.68 12.17
CA ILE A 586 -13.95 18.63 11.42
C ILE A 586 -14.52 18.86 10.01
N LEU A 587 -15.03 17.80 9.37
CA LEU A 587 -15.66 17.89 8.05
C LEU A 587 -16.88 18.82 8.09
N ILE A 588 -17.77 18.62 9.06
CA ILE A 588 -18.99 19.42 9.25
C ILE A 588 -18.65 20.88 9.55
N ASP A 589 -17.67 21.12 10.42
CA ASP A 589 -17.23 22.47 10.78
C ASP A 589 -16.63 23.24 9.59
N ARG A 590 -15.95 22.54 8.67
CA ARG A 590 -15.34 23.19 7.49
C ARG A 590 -16.30 23.31 6.32
N ASN A 591 -17.23 22.38 6.17
CA ASN A 591 -18.16 22.30 5.03
C ASN A 591 -19.52 21.81 5.54
N GLU A 592 -20.41 22.72 5.91
CA GLU A 592 -21.73 22.33 6.44
C GLU A 592 -22.52 21.49 5.40
N PRO A 593 -23.13 20.36 5.79
CA PRO A 593 -24.03 19.62 4.91
C PRO A 593 -25.30 20.42 4.60
N ASP A 594 -25.89 20.18 3.44
CA ASP A 594 -27.26 20.62 3.19
C ASP A 594 -28.25 19.95 4.16
N ILE A 595 -29.42 20.58 4.30
CA ILE A 595 -30.40 20.21 5.31
C ILE A 595 -30.91 18.76 5.17
N GLU A 596 -31.05 18.25 3.94
CA GLU A 596 -31.55 16.89 3.72
C GLU A 596 -30.49 15.86 4.11
N ASN A 597 -29.24 16.10 3.72
CA ASN A 597 -28.13 15.26 4.13
C ASN A 597 -27.89 15.31 5.65
N ALA A 598 -28.06 16.48 6.29
CA ALA A 598 -27.92 16.65 7.73
C ALA A 598 -28.96 15.83 8.51
N LYS A 599 -30.23 15.87 8.07
CA LYS A 599 -31.33 15.07 8.65
C LYS A 599 -31.05 13.57 8.62
N ILE A 600 -30.57 13.07 7.48
CA ILE A 600 -30.28 11.64 7.31
C ILE A 600 -29.08 11.25 8.17
N LEU A 601 -28.00 12.03 8.13
CA LEU A 601 -26.76 11.72 8.82
C LEU A 601 -26.97 11.68 10.33
N ILE A 602 -27.63 12.69 10.90
CA ILE A 602 -27.85 12.77 12.36
C ILE A 602 -28.67 11.58 12.86
N GLU A 603 -29.67 11.12 12.10
CA GLU A 603 -30.43 9.93 12.45
C GLU A 603 -29.55 8.67 12.44
N TYR A 604 -28.63 8.52 11.50
CA TYR A 604 -27.70 7.39 11.51
C TYR A 604 -26.75 7.44 12.70
N LEU A 605 -26.24 8.63 13.06
CA LEU A 605 -25.37 8.80 14.22
C LEU A 605 -26.09 8.45 15.53
N ILE A 606 -27.37 8.84 15.67
CA ILE A 606 -28.15 8.60 16.88
C ILE A 606 -28.69 7.17 16.95
N PHE A 607 -29.20 6.59 15.87
CA PHE A 607 -29.95 5.33 16.00
C PHE A 607 -29.15 4.08 15.65
N ARG A 608 -27.98 4.21 15.00
CA ARG A 608 -27.21 3.05 14.51
C ARG A 608 -25.80 2.95 15.07
N ASN A 609 -25.29 3.99 15.73
CA ASN A 609 -23.98 3.95 16.34
C ASN A 609 -24.04 3.29 17.72
N TYR A 610 -23.27 2.21 17.96
CA TYR A 610 -23.27 1.54 19.27
C TYR A 610 -22.53 2.36 20.35
N ARG A 611 -21.75 3.37 19.95
CA ARG A 611 -20.94 4.22 20.86
C ARG A 611 -21.21 5.71 20.60
N TYR A 612 -22.36 6.19 21.09
CA TYR A 612 -22.82 7.57 20.90
C TYR A 612 -21.80 8.62 21.34
N ARG A 613 -21.11 8.37 22.46
CA ARG A 613 -20.10 9.27 23.04
C ARG A 613 -19.03 9.71 22.05
N ASP A 614 -18.63 8.81 21.17
CA ASP A 614 -17.58 9.11 20.20
C ASP A 614 -18.05 10.15 19.16
N ALA A 615 -19.34 10.21 18.85
CA ALA A 615 -19.94 11.06 17.82
C ALA A 615 -20.71 12.27 18.36
N VAL A 616 -20.73 12.50 19.68
CA VAL A 616 -21.46 13.58 20.37
C VAL A 616 -21.23 14.94 19.73
N ASP A 617 -19.99 15.27 19.40
CA ASP A 617 -19.64 16.56 18.79
C ASP A 617 -20.24 16.73 17.39
N ALA A 618 -20.16 15.69 16.56
CA ALA A 618 -20.74 15.70 15.23
C ALA A 618 -22.27 15.79 15.29
N ILE A 619 -22.89 15.04 16.21
CA ILE A 619 -24.34 15.11 16.48
C ILE A 619 -24.74 16.53 16.88
N TYR A 620 -24.01 17.15 17.82
CA TYR A 620 -24.30 18.51 18.27
C TYR A 620 -24.26 19.52 17.12
N LYS A 621 -23.23 19.43 16.27
CA LYS A 621 -23.09 20.31 15.10
C LYS A 621 -24.24 20.14 14.12
N LEU A 622 -24.63 18.90 13.82
CA LEU A 622 -25.80 18.63 12.98
C LEU A 622 -27.08 19.15 13.63
N SER A 623 -27.25 19.01 14.95
CA SER A 623 -28.40 19.54 15.67
C SER A 623 -28.50 21.07 15.58
N ILE A 624 -27.37 21.79 15.62
CA ILE A 624 -27.35 23.24 15.39
C ILE A 624 -27.81 23.56 13.96
N ILE A 625 -27.30 22.83 12.96
CA ILE A 625 -27.69 23.03 11.55
C ILE A 625 -29.19 22.81 11.37
N LEU A 626 -29.75 21.74 11.95
CA LEU A 626 -31.19 21.46 11.91
C LEU A 626 -32.00 22.60 12.56
N ASN A 627 -31.62 23.01 13.77
CA ASN A 627 -32.29 24.09 14.49
C ASN A 627 -32.26 25.42 13.71
N ASN A 628 -31.12 25.79 13.13
CA ASN A 628 -30.98 27.01 12.33
C ASN A 628 -31.88 27.01 11.08
N ASN A 629 -32.29 25.83 10.61
CA ASN A 629 -33.20 25.64 9.48
C ASN A 629 -34.64 25.31 9.90
N ASN A 630 -35.00 25.45 11.18
CA ASN A 630 -36.31 25.11 11.75
C ASN A 630 -36.72 23.64 11.53
N GLU A 631 -35.76 22.73 11.52
CA GLU A 631 -35.97 21.29 11.36
C GLU A 631 -35.70 20.55 12.67
N VAL A 632 -36.38 19.42 12.86
CA VAL A 632 -36.27 18.59 14.08
C VAL A 632 -36.00 17.13 13.75
N ILE A 633 -35.48 16.39 14.73
CA ILE A 633 -35.25 14.95 14.62
C ILE A 633 -36.59 14.21 14.72
N LYS A 634 -37.19 13.88 13.58
CA LYS A 634 -38.56 13.33 13.49
C LYS A 634 -38.79 12.01 14.23
N LYS A 635 -37.75 11.21 14.40
CA LYS A 635 -37.82 9.93 15.11
C LYS A 635 -37.95 10.04 16.62
N ILE A 636 -37.71 11.21 17.21
CA ILE A 636 -37.80 11.43 18.66
C ILE A 636 -39.07 12.20 18.97
N ASN A 637 -40.12 11.48 19.37
CA ASN A 637 -41.42 12.05 19.76
C ASN A 637 -41.69 11.88 21.26
N ASN A 638 -41.00 10.96 21.93
CA ASN A 638 -41.05 10.70 23.36
C ASN A 638 -39.63 10.45 23.92
N LEU A 639 -39.47 10.49 25.26
CA LEU A 639 -38.18 10.24 25.90
C LEU A 639 -37.66 8.82 25.67
N GLU A 640 -38.56 7.85 25.50
CA GLU A 640 -38.24 6.44 25.23
C GLU A 640 -37.63 6.24 23.83
N ASP A 641 -37.81 7.20 22.92
CA ASP A 641 -37.20 7.17 21.58
C ASP A 641 -35.71 7.54 21.62
N ILE A 642 -35.21 8.09 22.72
CA ILE A 642 -33.78 8.42 22.89
C ILE A 642 -33.02 7.12 23.23
N PRO A 643 -32.06 6.69 22.40
CA PRO A 643 -31.42 5.37 22.54
C PRO A 643 -30.72 5.11 23.88
N ASP A 644 -30.09 6.14 24.44
CA ASP A 644 -29.55 6.10 25.81
C ASP A 644 -29.87 7.42 26.53
N LEU A 645 -30.98 7.41 27.26
CA LEU A 645 -31.44 8.56 28.04
C LEU A 645 -30.54 8.88 29.25
N ASN A 646 -29.64 7.96 29.64
CA ASN A 646 -28.66 8.19 30.71
C ASN A 646 -27.37 8.83 30.19
N ASP A 647 -27.13 8.81 28.88
CA ASP A 647 -26.00 9.50 28.28
C ASP A 647 -26.29 11.00 28.17
N VAL A 648 -25.82 11.73 29.19
CA VAL A 648 -26.05 13.17 29.32
C VAL A 648 -25.58 13.95 28.09
N PHE A 649 -24.45 13.56 27.49
CA PHE A 649 -23.88 14.27 26.34
C PHE A 649 -24.64 13.97 25.05
N LEU A 650 -25.16 12.75 24.87
CA LEU A 650 -26.09 12.47 23.77
C LEU A 650 -27.35 13.33 23.89
N CYS A 651 -27.97 13.34 25.06
CA CYS A 651 -29.16 14.17 25.33
C CYS A 651 -28.87 15.67 25.08
N ALA A 652 -27.69 16.14 25.50
CA ALA A 652 -27.25 17.51 25.28
C ALA A 652 -27.13 17.84 23.80
N SER A 653 -26.42 16.98 23.04
CA SER A 653 -26.14 17.18 21.63
C SER A 653 -27.41 17.28 20.80
N ILE A 654 -28.44 16.50 21.11
CA ILE A 654 -29.69 16.48 20.33
C ILE A 654 -30.68 17.59 20.71
N TYR A 655 -30.54 18.20 21.90
CA TYR A 655 -31.55 19.08 22.51
C TYR A 655 -32.05 20.18 21.58
N LYS A 656 -31.13 20.88 20.89
CA LYS A 656 -31.47 21.99 19.98
C LYS A 656 -32.31 21.54 18.78
N ALA A 657 -32.22 20.28 18.37
CA ALA A 657 -32.98 19.72 17.24
C ALA A 657 -34.25 18.95 17.66
N LEU A 658 -34.70 19.10 18.90
CA LEU A 658 -35.99 18.58 19.36
C LEU A 658 -37.08 19.63 19.20
N ASN A 659 -38.34 19.20 19.07
CA ASN A 659 -39.48 20.12 19.12
C ASN A 659 -39.67 20.68 20.54
N GLY A 660 -40.38 21.80 20.68
CA GLY A 660 -40.51 22.52 21.95
C GLY A 660 -41.08 21.69 23.11
N ASP A 661 -42.09 20.85 22.85
CA ASP A 661 -42.65 19.93 23.86
C ASP A 661 -41.60 18.91 24.34
N MET A 662 -40.83 18.35 23.40
CA MET A 662 -39.75 17.41 23.73
C MET A 662 -38.58 18.08 24.44
N GLN A 663 -38.24 19.33 24.10
CA GLN A 663 -37.25 20.10 24.84
C GLN A 663 -37.67 20.28 26.30
N GLU A 664 -38.94 20.63 26.56
CA GLU A 664 -39.46 20.79 27.93
C GLU A 664 -39.44 19.46 28.71
N LYS A 665 -39.89 18.36 28.08
CA LYS A 665 -39.84 17.02 28.67
C LYS A 665 -38.42 16.59 29.02
N LEU A 666 -37.47 16.76 28.09
CA LEU A 666 -36.07 16.40 28.31
C LEU A 666 -35.43 17.30 29.37
N LEU A 667 -35.73 18.61 29.36
CA LEU A 667 -35.25 19.54 30.37
C LEU A 667 -35.67 19.13 31.79
N ASN A 668 -36.95 18.79 31.96
CA ASN A 668 -37.49 18.32 33.24
C ASN A 668 -36.87 16.99 33.67
N TYR A 669 -36.63 16.07 32.72
CA TYR A 669 -35.93 14.82 32.98
C TYR A 669 -34.51 15.06 33.47
N LEU A 670 -33.72 15.90 32.79
CA LEU A 670 -32.33 16.21 33.13
C LEU A 670 -32.23 16.85 34.53
N LYS A 671 -33.10 17.84 34.82
CA LYS A 671 -33.16 18.51 36.13
C LYS A 671 -33.48 17.56 37.29
N LYS A 672 -34.30 16.54 37.04
CA LYS A 672 -34.76 15.59 38.07
C LYS A 672 -33.76 14.45 38.30
N ASN A 673 -33.18 13.91 37.24
CA ASN A 673 -32.43 12.66 37.30
C ASN A 673 -30.91 12.84 37.42
N ILE A 674 -30.35 13.94 36.91
CA ILE A 674 -28.91 14.22 37.06
C ILE A 674 -28.66 14.86 38.44
N LYS A 675 -27.71 14.29 39.19
CA LYS A 675 -27.36 14.72 40.56
C LYS A 675 -25.99 15.37 40.63
N GLU A 676 -25.15 15.11 39.64
CA GLU A 676 -23.80 15.60 39.51
C GLU A 676 -23.81 17.06 39.05
N LEU A 677 -23.21 17.93 39.85
CA LEU A 677 -23.14 19.37 39.57
C LEU A 677 -22.38 19.63 38.26
N TYR A 678 -21.30 18.88 38.04
CA TYR A 678 -20.45 18.95 36.85
C TYR A 678 -21.24 18.84 35.54
N TYR A 679 -22.07 17.79 35.40
CA TYR A 679 -22.81 17.56 34.16
C TYR A 679 -23.80 18.69 33.87
N LEU A 680 -24.60 19.11 34.84
CA LEU A 680 -25.61 20.16 34.62
C LEU A 680 -24.98 21.54 34.34
N LEU A 681 -23.83 21.85 34.94
CA LEU A 681 -23.09 23.07 34.61
C LEU A 681 -22.57 23.04 33.17
N LEU A 682 -22.01 21.91 32.72
CA LEU A 682 -21.57 21.75 31.32
C LEU A 682 -22.72 21.86 30.33
N LEU A 683 -23.87 21.25 30.62
CA LEU A 683 -25.05 21.38 29.76
C LEU A 683 -25.49 22.84 29.58
N ASN A 684 -25.41 23.61 30.65
CA ASN A 684 -25.79 25.03 30.61
C ASN A 684 -24.75 25.89 29.88
N GLU A 685 -23.46 25.62 30.06
CA GLU A 685 -22.39 26.44 29.48
C GLU A 685 -22.04 26.06 28.03
N GLU A 686 -21.86 24.78 27.73
CA GLU A 686 -21.36 24.33 26.42
C GLU A 686 -22.49 24.07 25.39
N TYR A 687 -23.69 23.73 25.88
CA TYR A 687 -24.84 23.35 25.04
C TYR A 687 -26.00 24.36 25.07
N ASP A 688 -25.89 25.43 25.86
CA ASP A 688 -26.94 26.44 26.08
C ASP A 688 -28.28 25.86 26.58
N ILE A 689 -28.26 24.78 27.37
CA ILE A 689 -29.49 24.16 27.89
C ILE A 689 -29.85 24.79 29.25
N PRO A 690 -31.07 25.34 29.44
CA PRO A 690 -31.44 26.09 30.65
C PRO A 690 -31.77 25.17 31.85
N VAL A 691 -30.86 24.25 32.18
CA VAL A 691 -30.99 23.31 33.32
C VAL A 691 -30.68 23.96 34.67
N ILE A 692 -29.92 25.06 34.70
CA ILE A 692 -29.53 25.74 35.95
C ILE A 692 -30.50 26.89 36.27
N ASP A 693 -31.37 26.66 37.24
CA ASP A 693 -32.20 27.69 37.89
C ASP A 693 -31.92 27.76 39.41
N LYS A 694 -32.49 28.76 40.10
CA LYS A 694 -32.25 28.99 41.54
C LYS A 694 -32.57 27.74 42.38
N THR A 695 -33.63 27.01 42.04
CA THR A 695 -34.07 25.81 42.77
C THR A 695 -33.11 24.65 42.55
N THR A 696 -32.75 24.41 41.29
CA THR A 696 -31.86 23.32 40.87
C THR A 696 -30.45 23.54 41.40
N LEU A 697 -29.91 24.75 41.26
CA LEU A 697 -28.57 25.08 41.78
C LEU A 697 -28.52 24.95 43.30
N LYS A 698 -29.54 25.43 44.02
CA LYS A 698 -29.60 25.28 45.48
C LYS A 698 -29.53 23.80 45.89
N ARG A 699 -30.33 22.94 45.25
CA ARG A 699 -30.32 21.49 45.49
C ARG A 699 -28.95 20.86 45.26
N LEU A 700 -28.24 21.26 44.20
CA LEU A 700 -26.93 20.70 43.85
C LEU A 700 -25.81 21.18 44.78
N LEU A 701 -25.86 22.44 45.24
CA LEU A 701 -24.85 23.01 46.14
C LEU A 701 -25.01 22.55 47.60
N GLU A 702 -26.18 22.05 48.00
CA GLU A 702 -26.39 21.46 49.33
C GLU A 702 -25.56 20.19 49.56
N LYS A 703 -25.36 19.39 48.50
CA LYS A 703 -24.50 18.19 48.49
C LYS A 703 -23.84 18.04 47.11
N PRO A 704 -22.78 18.81 46.81
CA PRO A 704 -22.15 18.77 45.50
C PRO A 704 -21.50 17.39 45.30
N CYS A 705 -21.88 16.71 44.22
CA CYS A 705 -21.23 15.48 43.79
C CYS A 705 -20.16 15.84 42.76
N PHE A 706 -18.89 15.67 43.14
CA PHE A 706 -17.74 15.79 42.24
C PHE A 706 -17.16 14.42 41.85
N ASP A 707 -17.73 13.32 42.33
CA ASP A 707 -17.20 11.98 42.05
C ASP A 707 -17.52 11.56 40.61
N SER A 708 -16.47 11.26 39.83
CA SER A 708 -16.59 10.65 38.50
C SER A 708 -15.45 9.66 38.27
N ASN A 709 -15.80 8.43 37.89
CA ASN A 709 -14.81 7.43 37.47
C ASN A 709 -14.31 7.67 36.02
N LEU A 710 -14.94 8.59 35.29
CA LEU A 710 -14.72 8.81 33.85
C LEU A 710 -14.01 10.14 33.55
N TYR A 711 -14.15 11.13 34.42
CA TYR A 711 -13.63 12.49 34.21
C TYR A 711 -12.79 12.91 35.40
N VAL A 712 -11.60 13.43 35.12
CA VAL A 712 -10.71 14.06 36.10
C VAL A 712 -11.09 15.55 36.21
N ASP A 713 -10.77 16.19 37.34
CA ASP A 713 -10.92 17.64 37.56
C ASP A 713 -12.37 18.17 37.51
N THR A 714 -13.36 17.34 37.86
CA THR A 714 -14.79 17.69 37.88
C THR A 714 -15.13 18.84 38.83
N GLU A 715 -14.46 18.93 39.99
CA GLU A 715 -14.59 20.04 40.94
C GLU A 715 -14.04 21.33 40.35
N GLU A 716 -12.83 21.27 39.79
CA GLU A 716 -12.14 22.40 39.15
C GLU A 716 -12.95 22.98 38.00
N VAL A 717 -13.43 22.12 37.10
CA VAL A 717 -14.30 22.53 35.99
C VAL A 717 -15.54 23.21 36.55
N SER A 718 -16.27 22.55 37.45
CA SER A 718 -17.50 23.09 38.05
C SER A 718 -17.29 24.46 38.70
N CYS A 719 -16.22 24.63 39.46
CA CYS A 719 -15.88 25.89 40.10
C CYS A 719 -15.55 26.99 39.09
N SER A 720 -14.86 26.65 37.98
CA SER A 720 -14.58 27.59 36.90
C SER A 720 -15.88 28.06 36.22
N ILE A 721 -16.83 27.15 35.96
CA ILE A 721 -18.14 27.48 35.37
C ILE A 721 -18.93 28.39 36.32
N LEU A 722 -19.01 28.04 37.61
CA LEU A 722 -19.72 28.84 38.62
C LEU A 722 -19.15 30.26 38.74
N ALA A 723 -17.83 30.41 38.69
CA ALA A 723 -17.19 31.73 38.70
C ALA A 723 -17.55 32.55 37.45
N ARG A 724 -17.66 31.91 36.27
CA ARG A 724 -18.12 32.58 35.04
C ARG A 724 -19.60 32.96 35.11
N LEU A 725 -20.47 32.07 35.59
CA LEU A 725 -21.89 32.37 35.84
C LEU A 725 -22.06 33.55 36.81
N ARG A 726 -21.22 33.64 37.84
CA ARG A 726 -21.23 34.76 38.81
C ARG A 726 -20.80 36.11 38.24
N LYS A 727 -20.08 36.10 37.10
CA LYS A 727 -19.70 37.31 36.33
C LYS A 727 -20.69 37.66 35.23
N ASN A 728 -21.68 36.80 34.97
CA ASN A 728 -22.70 37.02 33.95
C ASN A 728 -23.92 37.70 34.57
N ASP A 729 -24.20 38.94 34.17
CA ASP A 729 -25.31 39.74 34.71
C ASP A 729 -26.69 39.10 34.50
N LYS A 730 -26.83 38.25 33.47
CA LYS A 730 -28.07 37.48 33.22
C LYS A 730 -28.35 36.42 34.30
N CYS A 731 -27.34 36.08 35.11
CA CYS A 731 -27.42 35.07 36.17
C CYS A 731 -27.48 35.68 37.58
N ASN A 732 -27.82 36.95 37.71
CA ASN A 732 -27.89 37.68 38.98
C ASN A 732 -28.67 36.95 40.10
N SER A 733 -29.74 36.24 39.73
CA SER A 733 -30.59 35.46 40.64
C SER A 733 -29.86 34.29 41.33
N LEU A 734 -28.71 33.88 40.79
CA LEU A 734 -27.86 32.79 41.31
C LEU A 734 -26.71 33.30 42.19
N PHE A 735 -26.41 34.60 42.19
CA PHE A 735 -25.22 35.15 42.83
C PHE A 735 -25.14 34.84 44.31
N GLU A 736 -26.25 34.97 45.04
CA GLU A 736 -26.33 34.66 46.47
C GLU A 736 -25.93 33.21 46.77
N LEU A 737 -26.35 32.26 45.93
CA LEU A 737 -26.06 30.83 46.10
C LEU A 737 -24.58 30.54 45.81
N ILE A 738 -24.04 31.13 44.74
CA ILE A 738 -22.63 30.95 44.35
C ILE A 738 -21.73 31.56 45.43
N ASP A 739 -22.03 32.78 45.90
CA ASP A 739 -21.26 33.47 46.95
C ASP A 739 -21.32 32.71 48.28
N ALA A 740 -22.46 32.10 48.61
CA ALA A 740 -22.61 31.26 49.79
C ALA A 740 -21.75 29.98 49.69
N PHE A 741 -21.76 29.31 48.52
CA PHE A 741 -20.95 28.12 48.29
C PHE A 741 -19.44 28.41 48.28
N ALA A 742 -19.04 29.55 47.68
CA ALA A 742 -17.66 29.99 47.65
C ALA A 742 -17.05 30.11 49.05
N LYS A 743 -17.82 30.48 50.09
CA LYS A 743 -17.29 30.55 51.47
C LYS A 743 -16.67 29.24 51.96
N ASN A 744 -17.17 28.10 51.46
CA ASN A 744 -16.78 26.76 51.91
C ASN A 744 -16.00 25.96 50.86
N ASN A 745 -15.78 26.51 49.66
CA ASN A 745 -15.04 25.83 48.58
C ASN A 745 -13.84 26.66 48.12
N VAL A 746 -12.63 26.22 48.46
CA VAL A 746 -11.37 26.95 48.17
C VAL A 746 -11.11 27.07 46.67
N CYS A 747 -11.49 26.06 45.88
CA CYS A 747 -11.32 26.06 44.43
C CYS A 747 -12.17 27.17 43.76
N LEU A 748 -13.43 27.32 44.16
CA LEU A 748 -14.28 28.41 43.68
C LEU A 748 -13.78 29.79 44.14
N GLN A 749 -13.29 29.92 45.38
CA GLN A 749 -12.70 31.19 45.83
C GLN A 749 -11.54 31.62 44.94
N PHE A 750 -10.71 30.67 44.51
CA PHE A 750 -9.63 30.93 43.56
C PHE A 750 -10.18 31.46 42.23
N TYR A 751 -11.10 30.76 41.57
CA TYR A 751 -11.63 31.19 40.27
C TYR A 751 -12.44 32.50 40.30
N MET A 752 -12.99 32.86 41.46
CA MET A 752 -13.65 34.15 41.65
C MET A 752 -12.69 35.33 41.50
N ASN A 753 -11.43 35.18 41.92
CA ASN A 753 -10.42 36.22 41.80
C ASN A 753 -8.97 35.66 41.75
N PRO A 754 -8.59 35.00 40.64
CA PRO A 754 -7.34 34.25 40.57
C PRO A 754 -6.10 35.14 40.67
N ILE A 755 -6.13 36.35 40.10
CA ILE A 755 -5.00 37.29 40.08
C ILE A 755 -4.70 37.87 41.46
N LYS A 756 -5.73 38.15 42.28
CA LYS A 756 -5.56 38.71 43.63
C LYS A 756 -5.48 37.62 44.71
N TRP A 757 -5.28 36.36 44.33
CA TRP A 757 -5.19 35.24 45.25
C TRP A 757 -3.89 35.29 46.04
N ASP A 758 -3.99 35.33 47.37
CA ASP A 758 -2.88 35.50 48.31
C ASP A 758 -2.26 34.16 48.77
N LYS A 759 -3.05 33.08 48.78
CA LYS A 759 -2.62 31.74 49.22
C LYS A 759 -1.99 30.93 48.07
N ILE A 760 -0.87 31.42 47.56
CA ILE A 760 -0.13 30.84 46.42
C ILE A 760 0.20 29.35 46.64
N ASP A 761 0.47 28.95 47.89
CA ASP A 761 0.82 27.55 48.21
C ASP A 761 -0.32 26.55 47.97
N LEU A 762 -1.58 27.01 48.02
CA LEU A 762 -2.77 26.17 47.81
C LEU A 762 -3.17 26.04 46.34
N ILE A 763 -2.56 26.83 45.43
CA ILE A 763 -2.86 26.73 44.00
C ILE A 763 -2.36 25.38 43.50
N LYS A 764 -3.28 24.58 42.96
CA LYS A 764 -2.96 23.33 42.27
C LYS A 764 -2.67 23.61 40.78
N PRO A 765 -1.72 22.88 40.15
CA PRO A 765 -1.41 23.05 38.73
C PRO A 765 -2.61 22.92 37.79
N ASN A 766 -3.54 22.00 38.08
CA ASN A 766 -4.77 21.79 37.31
C ASN A 766 -5.75 22.98 37.37
N TRP A 767 -5.71 23.80 38.42
CA TRP A 767 -6.59 24.99 38.54
C TRP A 767 -6.25 26.04 37.48
N ILE A 768 -4.97 26.14 37.13
CA ILE A 768 -4.48 27.12 36.16
C ILE A 768 -4.97 26.77 34.74
N ASN A 769 -5.21 25.49 34.46
CA ASN A 769 -5.66 25.02 33.14
C ASN A 769 -7.02 25.57 32.71
N TYR A 770 -7.90 25.87 33.67
CA TYR A 770 -9.24 26.38 33.40
C TYR A 770 -9.36 27.91 33.52
N CYS A 771 -8.23 28.61 33.67
CA CYS A 771 -8.16 30.07 33.53
C CYS A 771 -8.02 30.48 32.05
N ASP A 772 -8.37 31.73 31.72
CA ASP A 772 -8.09 32.35 30.43
C ASP A 772 -6.59 32.63 30.24
N ASP A 773 -6.14 32.80 28.99
CA ASP A 773 -4.71 32.93 28.65
C ASP A 773 -4.02 34.11 29.35
N ASP A 774 -4.74 35.23 29.54
CA ASP A 774 -4.17 36.42 30.17
C ASP A 774 -3.98 36.20 31.68
N THR A 775 -4.98 35.60 32.33
CA THR A 775 -4.85 35.16 33.74
C THR A 775 -3.72 34.16 33.90
N VAL A 776 -3.59 33.17 33.00
CA VAL A 776 -2.51 32.17 33.04
C VAL A 776 -1.13 32.82 32.97
N LYS A 777 -0.91 33.76 32.02
CA LYS A 777 0.37 34.47 31.91
C LYS A 777 0.74 35.21 33.20
N VAL A 778 -0.23 35.95 33.77
CA VAL A 778 -0.02 36.70 35.02
C VAL A 778 0.28 35.77 36.20
N LEU A 779 -0.39 34.61 36.29
CA LEU A 779 -0.11 33.62 37.35
C LEU A 779 1.28 32.98 37.19
N LEU A 780 1.71 32.72 35.95
CA LEU A 780 3.01 32.10 35.64
C LEU A 780 4.19 33.08 35.81
N ASP A 781 3.97 34.38 35.86
CA ASP A 781 5.02 35.36 36.25
C ASP A 781 5.55 35.05 37.66
N ASN A 782 4.71 34.52 38.55
CA ASN A 782 5.14 34.05 39.85
C ASN A 782 6.00 32.77 39.73
N ARG A 783 7.25 32.86 40.16
CA ARG A 783 8.22 31.76 40.09
C ARG A 783 7.75 30.48 40.77
N ILE A 784 7.07 30.57 41.92
CA ILE A 784 6.62 29.40 42.70
C ILE A 784 5.55 28.63 41.92
N ILE A 785 4.57 29.36 41.37
CA ILE A 785 3.50 28.79 40.55
C ILE A 785 4.07 28.15 39.29
N ARG A 786 4.97 28.86 38.60
CA ARG A 786 5.60 28.40 37.37
C ARG A 786 6.35 27.08 37.55
N GLU A 787 7.15 26.96 38.61
CA GLU A 787 7.92 25.74 38.86
C GLU A 787 7.01 24.57 39.28
N LYS A 788 5.95 24.83 40.08
CA LYS A 788 4.91 23.81 40.39
C LYS A 788 4.25 23.27 39.12
N VAL A 789 3.93 24.15 38.16
CA VAL A 789 3.33 23.75 36.87
C VAL A 789 4.33 22.98 36.01
N LYS A 790 5.60 23.40 35.93
CA LYS A 790 6.63 22.66 35.19
C LYS A 790 6.84 21.24 35.74
N GLU A 791 6.95 21.12 37.05
CA GLU A 791 7.15 19.83 37.73
C GLU A 791 5.96 18.91 37.48
N TYR A 792 4.74 19.44 37.55
CA TYR A 792 3.53 18.70 37.24
C TYR A 792 3.50 18.21 35.79
N ILE A 793 3.84 19.07 34.82
CA ILE A 793 3.89 18.71 33.39
C ILE A 793 5.00 17.68 33.10
N ALA A 794 6.13 17.76 33.80
CA ALA A 794 7.28 16.87 33.60
C ALA A 794 7.07 15.45 34.17
N ASN A 795 6.26 15.31 35.22
CA ASN A 795 6.04 14.05 35.93
C ASN A 795 4.79 13.28 35.48
N ASP A 796 3.97 13.85 34.59
CA ASP A 796 2.77 13.20 34.06
C ASP A 796 3.01 12.74 32.60
N ASP A 797 3.17 11.42 32.41
CA ASP A 797 3.35 10.78 31.09
C ASP A 797 2.18 11.06 30.12
N TYR A 798 1.00 11.45 30.64
CA TYR A 798 -0.17 11.89 29.86
C TYR A 798 -0.34 13.42 29.80
N GLY A 799 0.37 14.18 30.64
CA GLY A 799 0.23 15.62 30.84
C GLY A 799 0.72 16.48 29.67
N ARG A 800 1.58 15.93 28.81
CA ARG A 800 2.16 16.68 27.68
C ARG A 800 1.12 17.15 26.66
N LEU A 801 -0.03 16.47 26.51
CA LEU A 801 -1.10 16.88 25.58
C LEU A 801 -2.10 17.86 26.19
N PHE A 802 -2.50 17.64 27.44
CA PHE A 802 -3.50 18.47 28.15
C PHE A 802 -2.95 19.86 28.51
N TYR A 803 -1.64 19.97 28.72
CA TYR A 803 -0.95 21.21 29.08
C TYR A 803 -0.19 21.86 27.93
N ASN A 804 -0.33 21.40 26.68
CA ASN A 804 0.32 22.05 25.52
C ASN A 804 -0.02 23.55 25.41
N ARG A 805 -1.27 23.91 25.72
CA ARG A 805 -1.72 25.31 25.81
C ARG A 805 -0.88 26.07 26.83
N ILE A 806 -0.83 25.58 28.07
CA ILE A 806 -0.05 26.22 29.15
C ILE A 806 1.44 26.27 28.79
N TRP A 807 2.02 25.18 28.27
CA TRP A 807 3.43 25.12 27.88
C TRP A 807 3.80 26.15 26.80
N SER A 808 2.88 26.48 25.88
CA SER A 808 3.09 27.53 24.89
C SER A 808 2.99 28.96 25.46
N LEU A 809 2.42 29.11 26.66
CA LEU A 809 2.26 30.36 27.39
C LEU A 809 3.35 30.56 28.47
N MET A 810 4.14 29.52 28.77
CA MET A 810 5.33 29.56 29.63
C MET A 810 6.54 30.09 28.87
#